data_AF-A0A0C3CSG8-F1
#
_entry.id   AF-A0A0C3CSG8-F1
#
_cell.length_a   1.000
_cell.length_b   1.000
_cell.length_c   1.000
_cell.angle_alpha   90.00
_cell.angle_beta   90.00
_cell.angle_gamma   90.00
#
_symmetry.space_group_name_H-M   'P 1'
#
loop_
_entity.id
_entity.type
_entity.pdbx_description
1 polymer ?
#
loop_
_entity_poly.entity_id
_entity_poly.type
_entity_poly.pdbx_seq_one_letter_code
_entity_poly.pdbx_strand_id
1 'polypeptide(L)'
;MLNPPLSLLSDDLLAYIVEHTAKLRFGDRLQNLNNLSLADRAFTQACQKYIFWVFKLSSRRKAPKKLKKLKNILDDKPTFAHQFRRVELALELSAWLFDDQTFNSILPLLANSPVLPHALRLGRLMGDPTVLDDPIVVVRWFTQSFFSQSVTVLHLDACRNIPLPIFLSFPRLREVFLDHARTSEKTYDQYPDDLCCGREAPSLEVLNYWHSRSLLEQMISPPLRFSTPVVLWSNLLVLTLSPQDEGGISCLQPILDAACDALQELYLTNWDYGGSDAQQLPLAKLVNLSKLPNLHVFSLYAIIKCKIRRKAARPVVLHDINTVLRTIPGSNKITNLWFDFSILGRRPFHVCLEQDWVGIFKEIIRISGSKALELEFQMGVAVEPSDSELHPPGEDELYMHITEKAASLSDYPKICTHFWNPTFLALGFTCLRLVHRWRTKQMWWDDYSAFIPLTVDVIYIVLTWLRFRDGVAGITEMEGFLYSDWFGVALGWTVIWGSRISLSLSIARVFPEKHTCRRFLLGLSTAFFLSYIGILFATAIPCKTAEGAWYDLNFNRKDCIKHLGGRIIALLSTFILDFSADILLVVTPLMMLWRVKLPTKERRLILALFASSLITLLSSITFSIIWALSIDHGVSSVILISMFALLQAGLSLLICNLLIITMLIYRFVLRKFENDIQASRTSPPPVATTQESTSNKNETNESSADDSEKSTFHPVSLTSINGTCSGISSVPPATASSLQGSALAHVVGEGELGSSPSSSQMTGPPWSFSARSSYT
;
A
#
# COMPACT_ATOMS: atom_id res chain seq x y z
N MET A 1 -9.04 31.21 -5.20
CA MET A 1 -9.28 31.58 -3.79
C MET A 1 -10.20 30.53 -3.18
N LEU A 2 -9.72 29.81 -2.16
CA LEU A 2 -10.43 28.73 -1.47
C LEU A 2 -11.35 29.35 -0.40
N ASN A 3 -12.67 29.35 -0.59
CA ASN A 3 -13.67 29.91 0.35
C ASN A 3 -14.35 28.76 1.10
N PRO A 4 -13.74 28.18 2.15
CA PRO A 4 -13.56 28.81 3.48
C PRO A 4 -12.11 28.74 3.99
N PRO A 5 -11.72 29.54 5.01
CA PRO A 5 -10.34 29.55 5.49
C PRO A 5 -9.94 28.13 5.89
N LEU A 6 -8.80 27.64 5.37
CA LEU A 6 -8.32 26.30 5.72
C LEU A 6 -7.96 26.18 7.20
N SER A 7 -7.98 27.29 7.94
CA SER A 7 -7.96 27.33 9.41
C SER A 7 -9.11 26.60 10.10
N LEU A 8 -10.15 26.18 9.37
CA LEU A 8 -11.24 25.34 9.93
C LEU A 8 -10.91 23.84 9.92
N LEU A 9 -9.85 23.40 9.24
CA LEU A 9 -9.39 22.01 9.31
C LEU A 9 -8.66 21.79 10.64
N SER A 10 -8.76 20.58 11.20
CA SER A 10 -7.92 20.15 12.33
C SER A 10 -6.45 20.36 12.02
N ASP A 11 -5.66 20.61 13.06
CA ASP A 11 -4.20 20.46 12.97
C ASP A 11 -3.81 19.04 12.52
N ASP A 12 -4.55 18.00 12.95
CA ASP A 12 -4.33 16.61 12.52
C ASP A 12 -4.60 16.39 11.02
N LEU A 13 -5.68 16.95 10.48
CA LEU A 13 -6.03 16.83 9.08
C LEU A 13 -5.09 17.67 8.20
N LEU A 14 -4.70 18.87 8.67
CA LEU A 14 -3.66 19.67 8.04
C LEU A 14 -2.34 18.88 8.02
N ALA A 15 -1.95 18.30 9.14
CA ALA A 15 -0.75 17.46 9.24
C ALA A 15 -0.83 16.25 8.30
N TYR A 16 -1.97 15.57 8.23
CA TYR A 16 -2.20 14.44 7.33
C TYR A 16 -2.09 14.83 5.86
N ILE A 17 -2.73 15.94 5.45
CA ILE A 17 -2.64 16.46 4.08
C ILE A 17 -1.20 16.83 3.72
N VAL A 18 -0.51 17.53 4.62
CA VAL A 18 0.89 17.93 4.42
C VAL A 18 1.80 16.71 4.34
N GLU A 19 1.58 15.71 5.19
CA GLU A 19 2.32 14.45 5.18
C GLU A 19 2.12 13.70 3.85
N HIS A 20 0.88 13.56 3.38
CA HIS A 20 0.59 12.88 2.11
C HIS A 20 1.13 13.66 0.91
N THR A 21 1.06 15.00 0.95
CA THR A 21 1.66 15.87 -0.07
C THR A 21 3.18 15.72 -0.08
N ALA A 22 3.82 15.54 1.09
CA ALA A 22 5.24 15.28 1.20
C ALA A 22 5.65 13.89 0.67
N LYS A 23 4.72 12.92 0.65
CA LYS A 23 4.94 11.54 0.18
C LYS A 23 4.62 11.31 -1.31
N LEU A 24 4.03 12.29 -2.01
CA LEU A 24 3.71 12.14 -3.44
C LEU A 24 4.97 11.82 -4.25
N ARG A 25 4.94 10.70 -5.00
CA ARG A 25 6.05 10.25 -5.85
C ARG A 25 6.34 11.15 -7.06
N PHE A 26 5.44 12.06 -7.40
CA PHE A 26 5.55 12.93 -8.57
C PHE A 26 5.87 14.38 -8.17
N GLY A 27 7.03 14.88 -8.64
CA GLY A 27 7.48 16.26 -8.44
C GLY A 27 8.51 16.43 -7.30
N ASP A 28 9.11 17.62 -7.20
CA ASP A 28 9.99 17.96 -6.08
C ASP A 28 9.14 18.12 -4.81
N ARG A 29 9.32 17.22 -3.84
CA ARG A 29 8.69 17.26 -2.51
C ARG A 29 8.69 18.66 -1.91
N LEU A 30 9.82 19.38 -2.02
CA LEU A 30 9.96 20.71 -1.43
C LEU A 30 9.07 21.72 -2.16
N GLN A 31 8.93 21.59 -3.49
CA GLN A 31 8.08 22.44 -4.30
C GLN A 31 6.59 22.23 -3.98
N ASN A 32 6.16 20.97 -3.82
CA ASN A 32 4.79 20.65 -3.43
C ASN A 32 4.44 21.26 -2.06
N LEU A 33 5.34 21.13 -1.08
CA LEU A 33 5.17 21.71 0.26
C LEU A 33 5.24 23.25 0.26
N ASN A 34 6.12 23.84 -0.54
CA ASN A 34 6.20 25.29 -0.69
C ASN A 34 4.90 25.84 -1.29
N ASN A 35 4.41 25.24 -2.38
CA ASN A 35 3.15 25.62 -3.00
C ASN A 35 1.98 25.49 -2.02
N LEU A 36 1.95 24.41 -1.22
CA LEU A 36 0.92 24.22 -0.20
C LEU A 36 1.03 25.26 0.93
N SER A 37 2.25 25.60 1.36
CA SER A 37 2.49 26.62 2.40
C SER A 37 2.09 28.04 1.97
N LEU A 38 2.15 28.33 0.66
CA LEU A 38 1.75 29.59 0.05
C LEU A 38 0.24 29.63 -0.27
N ALA A 39 -0.41 28.47 -0.33
CA ALA A 39 -1.83 28.38 -0.65
C ALA A 39 -2.73 28.92 0.49
N ASP A 40 -2.34 28.70 1.75
CA ASP A 40 -3.05 29.20 2.95
C ASP A 40 -2.13 29.22 4.17
N ARG A 41 -2.31 30.23 5.04
CA ARG A 41 -1.53 30.40 6.28
C ARG A 41 -1.69 29.22 7.25
N ALA A 42 -2.82 28.53 7.24
CA ALA A 42 -3.07 27.36 8.07
C ALA A 42 -2.09 26.21 7.77
N PHE A 43 -1.67 26.07 6.51
CA PHE A 43 -0.68 25.07 6.13
C PHE A 43 0.75 25.51 6.43
N THR A 44 1.01 26.80 6.62
CA THR A 44 2.39 27.32 6.71
C THR A 44 3.18 26.65 7.83
N GLN A 45 2.62 26.53 9.04
CA GLN A 45 3.34 25.93 10.18
C GLN A 45 3.58 24.42 9.98
N ALA A 46 2.56 23.68 9.55
CA ALA A 46 2.68 22.25 9.27
C ALA A 46 3.65 21.99 8.11
N CYS A 47 3.55 22.72 7.00
CA CYS A 47 4.50 22.63 5.89
C CYS A 47 5.91 23.00 6.32
N GLN A 48 6.11 24.07 7.10
CA GLN A 48 7.42 24.45 7.61
C GLN A 48 8.06 23.32 8.42
N LYS A 49 7.28 22.65 9.30
CA LYS A 49 7.73 21.46 10.04
C LYS A 49 8.30 20.39 9.10
N TYR A 50 7.68 20.15 7.94
CA TYR A 50 8.17 19.17 6.95
C TYR A 50 9.27 19.70 6.03
N ILE A 51 9.29 21.00 5.72
CA ILE A 51 10.32 21.65 4.90
C ILE A 51 11.65 21.67 5.66
N PHE A 52 11.62 22.04 6.94
CA PHE A 52 12.77 22.04 7.83
C PHE A 52 12.99 20.70 8.54
N TRP A 53 12.23 19.65 8.18
CA TRP A 53 12.46 18.31 8.73
C TRP A 53 13.82 17.74 8.33
N VAL A 54 14.25 18.04 7.10
CA VAL A 54 15.51 17.58 6.51
C VAL A 54 16.43 18.76 6.22
N PHE A 55 17.60 18.77 6.85
CA PHE A 55 18.69 19.65 6.47
C PHE A 55 19.52 19.01 5.36
N LYS A 56 19.34 19.45 4.10
CA LYS A 56 19.98 18.83 2.94
C LYS A 56 21.03 19.71 2.25
N LEU A 57 22.27 19.21 2.19
CA LEU A 57 23.37 19.78 1.43
C LEU A 57 23.77 18.81 0.30
N SER A 58 23.56 19.20 -0.97
CA SER A 58 23.68 18.27 -2.12
C SER A 58 24.65 18.68 -3.22
N SER A 59 25.25 19.87 -3.14
CA SER A 59 26.17 20.37 -4.16
C SER A 59 27.18 21.33 -3.56
N ARG A 60 28.48 21.06 -3.75
CA ARG A 60 29.60 21.85 -3.21
C ARG A 60 29.49 23.32 -3.62
N ARG A 61 29.13 23.57 -4.88
CA ARG A 61 28.95 24.93 -5.43
C ARG A 61 27.77 25.69 -4.80
N LYS A 62 26.70 24.99 -4.40
CA LYS A 62 25.48 25.62 -3.84
C LYS A 62 25.46 25.61 -2.31
N ALA A 63 26.29 24.79 -1.67
CA ALA A 63 26.27 24.56 -0.24
C ALA A 63 26.59 25.82 0.58
N PRO A 64 27.65 26.61 0.30
CA PRO A 64 27.92 27.84 1.05
C PRO A 64 26.75 28.84 1.01
N LYS A 65 26.12 29.01 -0.17
CA LYS A 65 24.94 29.87 -0.32
C LYS A 65 23.74 29.34 0.47
N LYS A 66 23.51 28.02 0.48
CA LYS A 66 22.46 27.38 1.27
C LYS A 66 22.71 27.49 2.76
N LEU A 67 23.96 27.27 3.21
CA LEU A 67 24.38 27.41 4.60
C LEU A 67 24.18 28.83 5.09
N LYS A 68 24.65 29.84 4.35
CA LYS A 68 24.43 31.25 4.70
C LYS A 68 22.95 31.60 4.79
N LYS A 69 22.13 31.12 3.84
CA LYS A 69 20.68 31.32 3.87
C LYS A 69 20.04 30.65 5.10
N LEU A 70 20.43 29.41 5.41
CA LEU A 70 19.91 28.69 6.57
C LEU A 70 20.33 29.37 7.87
N LYS A 71 21.59 29.77 7.99
CA LYS A 71 22.10 30.53 9.11
C LYS A 71 21.28 31.80 9.34
N ASN A 72 21.07 32.61 8.31
CA ASN A 72 20.24 33.82 8.43
C ASN A 72 18.81 33.51 8.90
N ILE A 73 18.22 32.39 8.47
CA ILE A 73 16.89 31.95 8.93
C ILE A 73 16.91 31.55 10.41
N LEU A 74 17.95 30.83 10.84
CA LEU A 74 18.08 30.35 12.22
C LEU A 74 18.47 31.48 13.18
N ASP A 75 19.28 32.44 12.72
CA ASP A 75 19.63 33.63 13.50
C ASP A 75 18.39 34.52 13.70
N ASP A 76 17.50 34.65 12.70
CA ASP A 76 16.22 35.36 12.81
C ASP A 76 15.17 34.59 13.64
N LYS A 77 15.10 33.27 13.47
CA LYS A 77 14.11 32.39 14.12
C LYS A 77 14.77 31.09 14.60
N PRO A 78 15.41 31.09 15.77
CA PRO A 78 16.15 29.93 16.28
C PRO A 78 15.23 28.73 16.56
N THR A 79 13.95 28.94 16.81
CA THR A 79 12.95 27.87 17.02
C THR A 79 12.79 26.95 15.81
N PHE A 80 13.21 27.34 14.61
CA PHE A 80 13.25 26.44 13.45
C PHE A 80 14.28 25.33 13.60
N ALA A 81 15.32 25.51 14.42
CA ALA A 81 16.26 24.44 14.77
C ALA A 81 15.52 23.22 15.34
N HIS A 82 14.40 23.44 16.04
CA HIS A 82 13.60 22.40 16.69
C HIS A 82 12.89 21.46 15.72
N GLN A 83 12.80 21.84 14.44
CA GLN A 83 12.08 21.09 13.42
C GLN A 83 12.98 20.08 12.69
N PHE A 84 14.30 20.27 12.72
CA PHE A 84 15.23 19.35 12.08
C PHE A 84 15.26 18.01 12.81
N ARG A 85 15.04 16.94 12.05
CA ARG A 85 15.13 15.55 12.54
C ARG A 85 16.16 14.75 11.78
N ARG A 86 16.43 15.15 10.53
CA ARG A 86 17.34 14.48 9.62
C ARG A 86 18.34 15.44 9.02
N VAL A 87 19.59 15.03 8.93
CA VAL A 87 20.66 15.76 8.23
C VAL A 87 21.14 14.90 7.06
N GLU A 88 21.06 15.44 5.84
CA GLU A 88 21.50 14.79 4.60
C GLU A 88 22.72 15.55 4.03
N LEU A 89 23.89 14.92 4.11
CA LEU A 89 25.15 15.42 3.56
C LEU A 89 25.47 14.64 2.27
N ALA A 90 24.89 15.09 1.16
CA ALA A 90 25.09 14.54 -0.19
C ALA A 90 26.20 15.27 -0.96
N LEU A 91 27.20 15.75 -0.24
CA LEU A 91 28.41 16.38 -0.77
C LEU A 91 29.53 15.34 -0.80
N GLU A 92 30.54 15.57 -1.64
CA GLU A 92 31.88 15.06 -1.33
C GLU A 92 32.20 15.53 0.09
N LEU A 93 32.19 14.61 1.05
CA LEU A 93 32.45 14.88 2.47
C LEU A 93 33.94 15.18 2.61
N SER A 94 34.27 16.38 2.19
CA SER A 94 35.62 16.90 2.10
C SER A 94 35.84 17.83 3.29
N ALA A 95 37.09 17.94 3.72
CA ALA A 95 37.48 18.69 4.92
C ALA A 95 36.88 20.10 4.96
N TRP A 96 36.71 20.76 3.79
CA TRP A 96 36.17 22.12 3.70
C TRP A 96 34.80 22.30 4.37
N LEU A 97 33.92 21.28 4.38
CA LEU A 97 32.60 21.43 4.99
C LEU A 97 32.73 21.51 6.52
N PHE A 98 33.63 20.71 7.09
CA PHE A 98 33.90 20.67 8.52
C PHE A 98 34.73 21.88 8.99
N ASP A 99 35.46 22.51 8.06
CA ASP A 99 36.15 23.78 8.28
C ASP A 99 35.25 25.00 8.00
N ASP A 100 34.06 24.82 7.41
CA ASP A 100 33.16 25.93 7.09
C ASP A 100 32.58 26.55 8.37
N GLN A 101 32.99 27.78 8.65
CA GLN A 101 32.57 28.52 9.84
C GLN A 101 31.04 28.70 9.93
N THR A 102 30.35 28.81 8.80
CA THR A 102 28.89 28.95 8.77
C THR A 102 28.23 27.66 9.21
N PHE A 103 28.66 26.52 8.66
CA PHE A 103 28.20 25.20 9.05
C PHE A 103 28.46 24.96 10.54
N ASN A 104 29.67 25.20 11.02
CA ASN A 104 30.02 25.05 12.43
C ASN A 104 29.20 25.97 13.36
N SER A 105 28.79 27.16 12.91
CA SER A 105 27.92 28.04 13.70
C SER A 105 26.45 27.59 13.75
N ILE A 106 25.99 26.76 12.80
CA ILE A 106 24.63 26.21 12.77
C ILE A 106 24.51 25.03 13.75
N LEU A 107 25.58 24.26 13.97
CA LEU A 107 25.52 23.04 14.79
C LEU A 107 25.14 23.31 16.26
N PRO A 108 25.67 24.32 16.96
CA PRO A 108 25.23 24.63 18.31
C PRO A 108 23.74 24.97 18.38
N LEU A 109 23.19 25.62 17.33
CA LEU A 109 21.75 25.91 17.27
C LEU A 109 20.93 24.61 17.15
N LEU A 110 21.41 23.64 16.38
CA LEU A 110 20.79 22.31 16.29
C LEU A 110 20.99 21.50 17.57
N ALA A 111 22.14 21.61 18.24
CA ALA A 111 22.47 20.93 19.48
C ALA A 111 21.65 21.45 20.68
N ASN A 112 21.28 22.73 20.67
CA ASN A 112 20.44 23.33 21.71
C ASN A 112 18.94 23.09 21.48
N SER A 113 18.57 22.40 20.39
CA SER A 113 17.20 22.00 20.14
C SER A 113 16.69 21.01 21.21
N PRO A 114 15.44 21.15 21.70
CA PRO A 114 14.85 20.18 22.62
C PRO A 114 14.69 18.79 21.99
N VAL A 115 14.71 18.70 20.66
CA VAL A 115 14.70 17.44 19.95
C VAL A 115 15.82 17.46 18.92
N LEU A 116 16.87 16.72 19.22
CA LEU A 116 18.07 16.65 18.38
C LEU A 116 17.79 15.90 17.07
N PRO A 117 18.47 16.27 15.97
CA PRO A 117 18.51 15.44 14.77
C PRO A 117 19.03 14.03 15.11
N HIS A 118 18.24 13.00 14.81
CA HIS A 118 18.57 11.60 15.12
C HIS A 118 18.88 10.76 13.88
N ALA A 119 18.58 11.28 12.68
CA ALA A 119 18.89 10.60 11.42
C ALA A 119 19.99 11.35 10.67
N LEU A 120 21.05 10.65 10.31
CA LEU A 120 22.15 11.15 9.50
C LEU A 120 22.21 10.35 8.19
N ARG A 121 22.24 11.03 7.06
CA ARG A 121 22.46 10.43 5.75
C ARG A 121 23.69 11.03 5.11
N LEU A 122 24.63 10.17 4.72
CA LEU A 122 25.84 10.52 4.01
C LEU A 122 25.73 9.99 2.58
N GLY A 123 26.14 10.81 1.62
CA GLY A 123 26.18 10.44 0.21
C GLY A 123 24.89 10.71 -0.57
N ARG A 124 24.79 10.16 -1.77
CA ARG A 124 23.90 10.66 -2.83
C ARG A 124 23.09 9.54 -3.45
N LEU A 125 21.76 9.67 -3.38
CA LEU A 125 20.78 8.72 -3.95
C LEU A 125 20.99 8.38 -5.44
N MET A 126 21.55 9.31 -6.21
CA MET A 126 21.75 9.16 -7.66
C MET A 126 22.99 9.93 -8.11
N GLY A 127 24.01 9.25 -8.61
CA GLY A 127 25.20 9.85 -9.22
C GLY A 127 26.49 9.12 -8.88
N ASP A 128 27.62 9.77 -9.18
CA ASP A 128 28.93 9.22 -8.85
C ASP A 128 29.10 9.03 -7.34
N PRO A 129 29.76 7.94 -6.91
CA PRO A 129 29.99 7.69 -5.49
C PRO A 129 30.75 8.83 -4.82
N THR A 130 30.24 9.29 -3.68
CA THR A 130 30.91 10.30 -2.84
C THR A 130 32.12 9.67 -2.15
N VAL A 131 33.30 10.21 -2.41
CA VAL A 131 34.54 9.83 -1.70
C VAL A 131 34.65 10.64 -0.41
N LEU A 132 35.02 9.98 0.68
CA LEU A 132 35.40 10.62 1.93
C LEU A 132 36.90 10.95 1.87
N ASP A 133 37.24 12.23 1.72
CA ASP A 133 38.63 12.66 1.43
C ASP A 133 39.56 12.50 2.63
N ASP A 134 39.09 12.89 3.83
CA ASP A 134 39.82 12.74 5.09
C ASP A 134 38.93 12.04 6.12
N PRO A 135 38.93 10.70 6.15
CA PRO A 135 38.03 9.94 7.02
C PRO A 135 38.38 10.12 8.51
N ILE A 136 39.63 10.43 8.86
CA ILE A 136 40.06 10.64 10.26
C ILE A 136 39.47 11.96 10.78
N VAL A 137 39.57 13.04 10.01
CA VAL A 137 38.99 14.33 10.38
C VAL A 137 37.48 14.22 10.52
N VAL A 138 36.82 13.52 9.59
CA VAL A 138 35.36 13.29 9.63
C VAL A 138 34.94 12.54 10.90
N VAL A 139 35.61 11.42 11.23
CA VAL A 139 35.30 10.63 12.42
C VAL A 139 35.51 11.46 13.68
N ARG A 140 36.64 12.18 13.78
CA ARG A 140 36.93 13.04 14.94
C ARG A 140 35.86 14.12 15.09
N TRP A 141 35.44 14.73 13.98
CA TRP A 141 34.39 15.73 14.00
C TRP A 141 33.06 15.16 14.48
N PHE A 142 32.62 14.01 13.95
CA PHE A 142 31.37 13.38 14.40
C PHE A 142 31.41 13.02 15.88
N THR A 143 32.54 12.46 16.32
CA THR A 143 32.83 12.15 17.71
C THR A 143 32.70 13.37 18.63
N GLN A 144 33.20 14.54 18.21
CA GLN A 144 33.17 15.77 19.02
C GLN A 144 31.83 16.53 18.91
N SER A 145 31.04 16.25 17.88
CA SER A 145 29.75 16.89 17.63
C SER A 145 28.63 16.29 18.48
N PHE A 146 27.48 16.98 18.54
CA PHE A 146 26.27 16.47 19.17
C PHE A 146 25.72 15.20 18.48
N PHE A 147 26.10 14.94 17.22
CA PHE A 147 25.65 13.75 16.50
C PHE A 147 26.05 12.45 17.21
N SER A 148 27.17 12.45 17.94
CA SER A 148 27.61 11.30 18.74
C SER A 148 26.54 10.81 19.73
N GLN A 149 25.77 11.74 20.30
CA GLN A 149 24.75 11.44 21.30
C GLN A 149 23.33 11.35 20.72
N SER A 150 23.11 11.89 19.52
CA SER A 150 21.77 12.04 18.96
C SER A 150 21.46 11.05 17.85
N VAL A 151 22.45 10.60 17.07
CA VAL A 151 22.21 9.76 15.89
C VAL A 151 21.81 8.35 16.31
N THR A 152 20.59 7.97 15.93
CA THR A 152 20.05 6.61 16.05
C THR A 152 19.89 5.93 14.71
N VAL A 153 19.87 6.69 13.60
CA VAL A 153 19.69 6.18 12.24
C VAL A 153 20.80 6.72 11.33
N LEU A 154 21.57 5.82 10.71
CA LEU A 154 22.65 6.17 9.78
C LEU A 154 22.38 5.57 8.40
N HIS A 155 22.31 6.43 7.39
CA HIS A 155 22.25 6.02 5.99
C HIS A 155 23.56 6.36 5.29
N LEU A 156 24.20 5.39 4.65
CA LEU A 156 25.40 5.54 3.85
C LEU A 156 25.06 5.14 2.41
N ASP A 157 25.13 6.09 1.49
CA ASP A 157 24.59 5.94 0.14
C ASP A 157 25.61 6.33 -0.93
N ALA A 158 26.07 5.34 -1.69
CA ALA A 158 27.16 5.43 -2.65
C ALA A 158 28.41 6.10 -2.05
N CYS A 159 28.74 5.81 -0.78
CA CYS A 159 29.93 6.35 -0.14
C CYS A 159 31.16 5.45 -0.34
N ARG A 160 32.30 6.04 -0.65
CA ARG A 160 33.61 5.35 -0.67
C ARG A 160 34.47 5.85 0.48
N ASN A 161 35.41 5.01 0.91
CA ASN A 161 36.33 5.30 2.02
C ASN A 161 35.63 5.48 3.38
N ILE A 162 34.56 4.73 3.63
CA ILE A 162 33.89 4.77 4.94
C ILE A 162 34.78 4.08 6.00
N PRO A 163 35.10 4.76 7.11
CA PRO A 163 35.95 4.20 8.15
C PRO A 163 35.10 3.52 9.24
N LEU A 164 35.48 2.33 9.70
CA LEU A 164 34.77 1.62 10.78
C LEU A 164 34.56 2.45 12.07
N PRO A 165 35.49 3.32 12.51
CA PRO A 165 35.28 4.20 13.67
C PRO A 165 34.05 5.12 13.58
N ILE A 166 33.47 5.32 12.39
CA ILE A 166 32.25 6.11 12.25
C ILE A 166 31.07 5.50 13.03
N PHE A 167 30.98 4.16 13.11
CA PHE A 167 29.90 3.49 13.85
C PHE A 167 30.10 3.63 15.36
N LEU A 168 31.34 3.52 15.83
CA LEU A 168 31.71 3.75 17.24
C LEU A 168 31.53 5.22 17.67
N SER A 169 31.43 6.15 16.71
CA SER A 169 31.11 7.55 16.99
C SER A 169 29.67 7.74 17.45
N PHE A 170 28.77 6.76 17.21
CA PHE A 170 27.34 6.85 17.49
C PHE A 170 26.88 5.70 18.41
N PRO A 171 27.16 5.72 19.73
CA PRO A 171 26.78 4.65 20.65
C PRO A 171 25.27 4.33 20.70
N ARG A 172 24.40 5.29 20.33
CA ARG A 172 22.94 5.10 20.29
C ARG A 172 22.41 4.66 18.93
N LEU A 173 23.28 4.31 18.00
CA LEU A 173 22.91 3.87 16.66
C LEU A 173 22.12 2.56 16.74
N ARG A 174 20.93 2.56 16.14
CA ARG A 174 19.99 1.43 16.11
C ARG A 174 19.73 0.96 14.69
N GLU A 175 19.67 1.89 13.74
CA GLU A 175 19.34 1.57 12.36
C GLU A 175 20.48 1.98 11.43
N VAL A 176 20.90 1.05 10.58
CA VAL A 176 21.94 1.29 9.58
C VAL A 176 21.45 0.87 8.21
N PHE A 177 21.55 1.79 7.25
CA PHE A 177 21.25 1.57 5.84
C PHE A 177 22.53 1.74 5.04
N LEU A 178 23.01 0.66 4.43
CA LEU A 178 24.22 0.62 3.61
C LEU A 178 23.81 0.41 2.16
N ASP A 179 24.02 1.41 1.31
CA ASP A 179 23.69 1.37 -0.10
C ASP A 179 24.95 1.72 -0.91
N HIS A 180 25.54 0.75 -1.60
CA HIS A 180 26.80 0.90 -2.35
C HIS A 180 27.96 1.52 -1.53
N ALA A 181 27.99 1.29 -0.21
CA ALA A 181 28.98 1.84 0.70
C ALA A 181 30.24 0.95 0.73
N ARG A 182 31.42 1.57 0.54
CA ARG A 182 32.71 0.88 0.50
C ARG A 182 33.65 1.43 1.56
N THR A 183 34.39 0.54 2.21
CA THR A 183 35.47 0.86 3.15
C THR A 183 36.64 1.56 2.49
N SER A 184 37.44 2.27 3.28
CA SER A 184 38.78 2.71 2.84
C SER A 184 39.74 1.52 2.71
N GLU A 185 40.93 1.77 2.16
CA GLU A 185 42.03 0.79 2.12
C GLU A 185 42.34 0.19 3.51
N LYS A 186 42.95 -1.00 3.50
CA LYS A 186 42.98 -2.01 4.59
C LYS A 186 43.68 -1.58 5.90
N THR A 187 44.39 -0.46 5.93
CA THR A 187 45.27 -0.10 7.04
C THR A 187 44.64 0.97 7.93
N TYR A 188 44.24 0.57 9.14
CA TYR A 188 43.74 1.47 10.19
C TYR A 188 44.87 2.07 11.04
N ASP A 189 46.14 1.86 10.68
CA ASP A 189 47.31 2.23 11.48
C ASP A 189 47.44 3.75 11.71
N GLN A 190 46.85 4.56 10.84
CA GLN A 190 46.85 6.03 10.96
C GLN A 190 45.78 6.57 11.90
N TYR A 191 44.79 5.77 12.30
CA TYR A 191 43.74 6.23 13.22
C TYR A 191 44.30 6.34 14.65
N PRO A 192 44.00 7.41 15.38
CA PRO A 192 44.25 7.49 16.81
C PRO A 192 43.54 6.37 17.59
N ASP A 193 44.18 5.84 18.64
CA ASP A 193 43.62 4.73 19.43
C ASP A 193 42.29 5.07 20.10
N ASP A 194 42.05 6.33 20.46
CA ASP A 194 40.80 6.82 21.07
C ASP A 194 39.59 6.80 20.12
N LEU A 195 39.83 6.68 18.80
CA LEU A 195 38.78 6.50 17.80
C LEU A 195 38.48 5.02 17.51
N CYS A 196 39.45 4.13 17.72
CA CYS A 196 39.32 2.70 17.44
C CYS A 196 38.93 1.86 18.67
N CYS A 197 39.27 2.31 19.88
CA CYS A 197 39.14 1.54 21.12
C CYS A 197 38.46 2.33 22.23
N GLY A 198 37.94 1.60 23.23
CA GLY A 198 37.41 2.19 24.48
C GLY A 198 36.01 2.80 24.38
N ARG A 199 35.33 2.67 23.23
CA ARG A 199 33.95 3.11 23.03
C ARG A 199 32.99 1.94 23.02
N GLU A 200 31.79 2.18 23.54
CA GLU A 200 30.71 1.20 23.50
C GLU A 200 30.23 1.02 22.05
N ALA A 201 30.20 -0.23 21.60
CA ALA A 201 29.72 -0.58 20.27
C ALA A 201 28.19 -0.44 20.22
N PRO A 202 27.64 0.23 19.19
CA PRO A 202 26.19 0.37 19.08
C PRO A 202 25.51 -0.97 18.88
N SER A 203 24.34 -1.09 19.51
CA SER A 203 23.46 -2.25 19.42
C SER A 203 22.44 -2.04 18.30
N LEU A 204 22.69 -2.65 17.14
CA LEU A 204 21.82 -2.48 15.98
C LEU A 204 20.52 -3.27 16.14
N GLU A 205 19.40 -2.62 15.82
CA GLU A 205 18.04 -3.18 15.75
C GLU A 205 17.63 -3.42 14.29
N VAL A 206 18.06 -2.56 13.36
CA VAL A 206 17.72 -2.66 11.92
C VAL A 206 18.99 -2.53 11.07
N LEU A 207 19.20 -3.50 10.18
CA LEU A 207 20.23 -3.42 9.16
C LEU A 207 19.59 -3.60 7.79
N ASN A 208 19.73 -2.60 6.93
CA ASN A 208 19.45 -2.71 5.51
C ASN A 208 20.76 -2.59 4.73
N TYR A 209 21.04 -3.57 3.89
CA TYR A 209 22.30 -3.69 3.18
C TYR A 209 22.09 -3.91 1.68
N TRP A 210 22.87 -3.18 0.88
CA TRP A 210 22.92 -3.29 -0.57
C TRP A 210 24.34 -2.96 -1.08
N HIS A 211 24.96 -3.88 -1.83
CA HIS A 211 26.27 -3.69 -2.49
C HIS A 211 27.39 -3.09 -1.63
N SER A 212 27.42 -3.40 -0.33
CA SER A 212 28.35 -2.79 0.63
C SER A 212 29.33 -3.81 1.23
N ARG A 213 29.68 -4.86 0.46
CA ARG A 213 30.34 -6.09 0.93
C ARG A 213 31.53 -5.80 1.81
N SER A 214 32.47 -4.99 1.32
CA SER A 214 33.74 -4.77 2.00
C SER A 214 33.56 -4.09 3.37
N LEU A 215 32.52 -3.27 3.50
CA LEU A 215 32.16 -2.64 4.77
C LEU A 215 31.52 -3.63 5.72
N LEU A 216 30.60 -4.45 5.23
CA LEU A 216 29.95 -5.46 6.05
C LEU A 216 30.93 -6.52 6.55
N GLU A 217 31.83 -7.01 5.69
CA GLU A 217 32.89 -7.96 6.07
C GLU A 217 33.75 -7.41 7.22
N GLN A 218 34.14 -6.13 7.14
CA GLN A 218 34.91 -5.48 8.19
C GLN A 218 34.08 -5.17 9.45
N MET A 219 32.76 -4.97 9.35
CA MET A 219 31.91 -4.83 10.54
C MET A 219 31.75 -6.15 11.30
N ILE A 220 31.70 -7.28 10.58
CA ILE A 220 31.61 -8.62 11.18
C ILE A 220 32.95 -9.06 11.75
N SER A 221 34.02 -8.89 10.98
CA SER A 221 35.39 -9.26 11.35
C SER A 221 36.28 -8.02 11.33
N PRO A 222 36.17 -7.15 12.35
CA PRO A 222 36.95 -5.94 12.39
C PRO A 222 38.45 -6.26 12.51
N PRO A 223 39.33 -5.41 11.95
CA PRO A 223 40.78 -5.58 12.07
C PRO A 223 41.23 -5.66 13.53
N LEU A 224 42.36 -6.33 13.79
CA LEU A 224 42.91 -6.59 15.14
C LEU A 224 43.06 -5.35 16.02
N ARG A 225 43.14 -4.16 15.43
CA ARG A 225 43.22 -2.90 16.16
C ARG A 225 41.95 -2.59 16.96
N PHE A 226 40.80 -3.10 16.53
CA PHE A 226 39.53 -2.94 17.25
C PHE A 226 39.43 -4.02 18.33
N SER A 227 39.62 -3.61 19.58
CA SER A 227 39.51 -4.51 20.74
C SER A 227 38.08 -4.98 21.03
N THR A 228 37.09 -4.25 20.51
CA THR A 228 35.66 -4.54 20.61
C THR A 228 35.04 -4.67 19.23
N PRO A 229 33.95 -5.45 19.06
CA PRO A 229 33.20 -5.45 17.81
C PRO A 229 32.76 -4.03 17.45
N VAL A 230 32.70 -3.70 16.15
CA VAL A 230 32.32 -2.35 15.70
C VAL A 230 30.82 -2.09 15.89
N VAL A 231 30.03 -3.15 15.90
CA VAL A 231 28.57 -3.18 16.08
C VAL A 231 28.18 -4.47 16.81
N LEU A 232 27.19 -4.39 17.69
CA LEU A 232 26.61 -5.55 18.36
C LEU A 232 25.38 -6.02 17.57
N TRP A 233 25.43 -7.27 17.12
CA TRP A 233 24.37 -7.92 16.33
C TRP A 233 23.29 -8.58 17.20
N SER A 234 23.53 -8.71 18.50
CA SER A 234 22.70 -9.50 19.42
C SER A 234 21.27 -8.97 19.60
N ASN A 235 20.99 -7.73 19.20
CA ASN A 235 19.67 -7.12 19.26
C ASN A 235 19.09 -6.82 17.87
N LEU A 236 19.67 -7.38 16.80
CA LEU A 236 19.21 -7.15 15.44
C LEU A 236 17.84 -7.81 15.25
N LEU A 237 16.80 -6.99 15.05
CA LEU A 237 15.42 -7.41 14.87
C LEU A 237 15.07 -7.61 13.39
N VAL A 238 15.53 -6.69 12.55
CA VAL A 238 15.20 -6.65 11.12
C VAL A 238 16.48 -6.65 10.28
N LEU A 239 16.59 -7.63 9.39
CA LEU A 239 17.68 -7.73 8.44
C LEU A 239 17.13 -7.72 7.00
N THR A 240 17.54 -6.73 6.21
CA THR A 240 17.22 -6.63 4.78
C THR A 240 18.49 -6.67 3.96
N LEU A 241 18.57 -7.56 2.97
CA LEU A 241 19.69 -7.63 2.03
C LEU A 241 19.28 -8.11 0.64
N SER A 242 20.15 -7.88 -0.34
CA SER A 242 19.97 -8.40 -1.70
C SER A 242 20.48 -9.85 -1.80
N PRO A 243 19.64 -10.81 -2.24
CA PRO A 243 20.04 -12.20 -2.42
C PRO A 243 20.96 -12.43 -3.64
N GLN A 244 21.25 -11.38 -4.41
CA GLN A 244 22.05 -11.45 -5.65
C GLN A 244 23.50 -10.99 -5.44
N ASP A 245 23.81 -10.37 -4.30
CA ASP A 245 25.16 -9.94 -3.97
C ASP A 245 25.96 -11.11 -3.38
N GLU A 246 26.85 -11.71 -4.19
CA GLU A 246 27.69 -12.86 -3.82
C GLU A 246 28.51 -12.62 -2.56
N GLY A 247 28.99 -11.39 -2.40
CA GLY A 247 29.72 -11.02 -1.20
C GLY A 247 28.83 -10.72 0.00
N GLY A 248 27.69 -10.09 -0.25
CA GLY A 248 26.71 -9.81 0.79
C GLY A 248 26.18 -11.09 1.42
N ILE A 249 25.84 -12.08 0.60
CA ILE A 249 25.27 -13.34 1.09
C ILE A 249 26.28 -14.17 1.87
N SER A 250 27.58 -14.09 1.58
CA SER A 250 28.60 -14.78 2.39
C SER A 250 28.73 -14.20 3.80
N CYS A 251 28.34 -12.94 3.99
CA CYS A 251 28.28 -12.28 5.29
C CYS A 251 26.99 -12.60 6.07
N LEU A 252 25.99 -13.21 5.43
CA LEU A 252 24.68 -13.42 6.03
C LEU A 252 24.74 -14.38 7.21
N GLN A 253 25.31 -15.58 7.04
CA GLN A 253 25.32 -16.59 8.09
C GLN A 253 25.96 -16.13 9.40
N PRO A 254 27.14 -15.46 9.40
CA PRO A 254 27.70 -14.88 10.63
C PRO A 254 26.76 -13.89 11.33
N ILE A 255 26.04 -13.06 10.59
CA ILE A 255 25.05 -12.12 11.15
C ILE A 255 23.88 -12.90 11.76
N LEU A 256 23.35 -13.90 11.07
CA LEU A 256 22.25 -14.74 11.58
C LEU A 256 22.64 -15.48 12.85
N ASP A 257 23.86 -16.04 12.91
CA ASP A 257 24.37 -16.71 14.10
C ASP A 257 24.54 -15.72 15.27
N ALA A 258 24.99 -14.50 15.00
CA ALA A 258 25.16 -13.47 16.03
C ALA A 258 23.82 -12.84 16.48
N ALA A 259 22.80 -12.82 15.64
CA ALA A 259 21.47 -12.29 15.89
C ALA A 259 20.43 -13.38 16.23
N CYS A 260 20.87 -14.60 16.51
CA CYS A 260 20.01 -15.78 16.52
C CYS A 260 18.82 -15.68 17.49
N ASP A 261 19.03 -15.06 18.65
CA ASP A 261 18.00 -14.90 19.68
C ASP A 261 17.09 -13.68 19.46
N ALA A 262 17.46 -12.70 18.63
CA ALA A 262 16.73 -11.44 18.47
C ALA A 262 16.02 -11.28 17.14
N LEU A 263 16.50 -11.92 16.07
CA LEU A 263 16.02 -11.67 14.71
C LEU A 263 14.56 -12.10 14.54
N GLN A 264 13.71 -11.14 14.14
CA GLN A 264 12.27 -11.32 13.94
C GLN A 264 11.89 -11.30 12.46
N GLU A 265 12.58 -10.48 11.65
CA GLU A 265 12.25 -10.28 10.24
C GLU A 265 13.50 -10.41 9.36
N LEU A 266 13.40 -11.27 8.34
CA LEU A 266 14.46 -11.48 7.35
C LEU A 266 13.89 -11.23 5.94
N TYR A 267 14.38 -10.17 5.30
CA TYR A 267 14.02 -9.78 3.95
C TYR A 267 15.20 -9.98 3.00
N LEU A 268 15.10 -11.01 2.16
CA LEU A 268 15.99 -11.28 1.04
C LEU A 268 15.38 -10.72 -0.25
N THR A 269 14.94 -9.45 -0.24
CA THR A 269 14.09 -8.87 -1.28
C THR A 269 14.70 -7.72 -2.06
N ASN A 270 15.87 -7.23 -1.66
CA ASN A 270 16.40 -6.02 -2.26
C ASN A 270 16.83 -6.30 -3.71
N TRP A 271 16.07 -5.76 -4.66
CA TRP A 271 16.26 -5.96 -6.08
C TRP A 271 17.41 -5.10 -6.60
N ASP A 272 18.44 -5.74 -7.14
CA ASP A 272 19.44 -5.03 -7.92
C ASP A 272 18.88 -4.73 -9.32
N TYR A 273 18.95 -3.46 -9.73
CA TYR A 273 18.73 -3.07 -11.12
C TYR A 273 19.89 -3.49 -12.04
N GLY A 274 20.94 -4.10 -11.47
CA GLY A 274 22.04 -4.76 -12.15
C GLY A 274 21.51 -5.62 -13.28
N GLY A 275 22.09 -5.43 -14.46
CA GLY A 275 21.58 -5.92 -15.74
C GLY A 275 21.33 -7.43 -15.80
N SER A 276 20.89 -7.89 -16.97
CA SER A 276 20.48 -9.27 -17.33
C SER A 276 21.39 -10.42 -16.86
N ASP A 277 22.58 -10.12 -16.32
CA ASP A 277 23.59 -11.08 -15.88
C ASP A 277 23.49 -11.49 -14.40
N ALA A 278 22.69 -10.84 -13.55
CA ALA A 278 22.54 -11.20 -12.13
C ALA A 278 22.20 -12.69 -11.95
N GLN A 279 23.08 -13.48 -11.32
CA GLN A 279 22.86 -14.92 -11.10
C GLN A 279 22.28 -15.14 -9.70
N GLN A 280 21.30 -16.03 -9.59
CA GLN A 280 20.83 -16.47 -8.28
C GLN A 280 21.92 -17.29 -7.58
N LEU A 281 22.24 -16.90 -6.36
CA LEU A 281 23.27 -17.56 -5.56
C LEU A 281 22.71 -18.82 -4.89
N PRO A 282 23.55 -19.84 -4.63
CA PRO A 282 23.11 -21.10 -4.04
C PRO A 282 22.76 -20.93 -2.55
N LEU A 283 21.55 -20.47 -2.27
CA LEU A 283 21.08 -20.08 -0.93
C LEU A 283 21.26 -21.20 0.11
N ALA A 284 21.07 -22.46 -0.30
CA ALA A 284 21.21 -23.63 0.55
C ALA A 284 22.57 -23.76 1.23
N LYS A 285 23.64 -23.26 0.61
CA LYS A 285 25.00 -23.31 1.17
C LYS A 285 25.30 -22.14 2.11
N LEU A 286 24.47 -21.10 2.06
CA LEU A 286 24.78 -19.79 2.61
C LEU A 286 23.83 -19.39 3.74
N VAL A 287 22.66 -20.02 3.82
CA VAL A 287 21.60 -19.63 4.75
C VAL A 287 21.08 -20.85 5.50
N ASN A 288 21.19 -20.80 6.83
CA ASN A 288 20.61 -21.77 7.74
C ASN A 288 19.71 -21.05 8.75
N LEU A 289 18.41 -21.28 8.67
CA LEU A 289 17.39 -20.66 9.50
C LEU A 289 17.04 -21.48 10.75
N SER A 290 17.72 -22.60 11.00
CA SER A 290 17.41 -23.51 12.11
C SER A 290 17.59 -22.90 13.50
N LYS A 291 18.47 -21.90 13.63
CA LYS A 291 18.79 -21.22 14.89
C LYS A 291 18.00 -19.93 15.12
N LEU A 292 16.95 -19.67 14.36
CA LEU A 292 16.18 -18.42 14.45
C LEU A 292 14.78 -18.68 15.03
N PRO A 293 14.66 -19.00 16.34
CA PRO A 293 13.37 -19.36 16.96
C PRO A 293 12.36 -18.20 16.98
N ASN A 294 12.83 -16.96 16.87
CA ASN A 294 12.01 -15.75 16.90
C ASN A 294 11.64 -15.20 15.51
N LEU A 295 12.01 -15.89 14.44
CA LEU A 295 11.68 -15.46 13.09
C LEU A 295 10.17 -15.54 12.85
N HIS A 296 9.55 -14.40 12.57
CA HIS A 296 8.12 -14.22 12.29
C HIS A 296 7.86 -13.95 10.81
N VAL A 297 8.73 -13.19 10.16
CA VAL A 297 8.62 -12.82 8.75
C VAL A 297 9.84 -13.34 7.99
N PHE A 298 9.59 -14.13 6.94
CA PHE A 298 10.63 -14.49 5.99
C PHE A 298 10.17 -14.13 4.58
N SER A 299 10.97 -13.30 3.92
CA SER A 299 10.69 -12.87 2.56
C SER A 299 11.88 -13.11 1.64
N LEU A 300 11.59 -13.59 0.43
CA LEU A 300 12.59 -13.93 -0.55
C LEU A 300 12.18 -13.47 -1.95
N TYR A 301 13.09 -12.73 -2.57
CA TYR A 301 13.09 -12.46 -3.99
C TYR A 301 14.05 -13.43 -4.69
N ALA A 302 13.60 -14.10 -5.76
CA ALA A 302 14.45 -15.04 -6.48
C ALA A 302 14.34 -14.87 -8.00
N ILE A 303 15.49 -14.90 -8.68
CA ILE A 303 15.55 -14.93 -10.14
C ILE A 303 15.68 -16.38 -10.61
N ILE A 304 14.75 -16.86 -11.43
CA ILE A 304 14.83 -18.17 -12.09
C ILE A 304 15.17 -17.96 -13.57
N LYS A 305 16.42 -18.23 -13.95
CA LYS A 305 16.85 -18.16 -15.35
C LYS A 305 16.58 -19.48 -16.07
N CYS A 306 15.72 -19.49 -17.09
CA CYS A 306 15.43 -20.69 -17.88
C CYS A 306 16.48 -20.98 -18.98
N LYS A 307 17.49 -20.10 -19.15
CA LYS A 307 18.49 -20.24 -20.22
C LYS A 307 19.60 -21.23 -19.84
N ILE A 308 19.60 -22.39 -20.49
CA ILE A 308 20.73 -23.33 -20.42
C ILE A 308 21.85 -22.78 -21.31
N ARG A 309 22.94 -22.25 -20.72
CA ARG A 309 24.22 -22.27 -21.46
C ARG A 309 24.55 -23.73 -21.69
N ARG A 310 24.74 -24.18 -22.94
CA ARG A 310 24.87 -25.59 -23.40
C ARG A 310 25.85 -26.51 -22.63
N LYS A 311 26.56 -26.00 -21.62
CA LYS A 311 27.51 -26.74 -20.76
C LYS A 311 27.40 -26.42 -19.26
N ALA A 312 26.48 -25.56 -18.82
CA ALA A 312 26.30 -25.24 -17.41
C ALA A 312 25.33 -26.24 -16.74
N ALA A 313 25.64 -26.66 -15.51
CA ALA A 313 24.70 -27.41 -14.70
C ALA A 313 23.38 -26.64 -14.57
N ARG A 314 22.24 -27.33 -14.62
CA ARG A 314 20.93 -26.70 -14.52
C ARG A 314 20.84 -25.99 -13.16
N PRO A 315 20.59 -24.67 -13.11
CA PRO A 315 20.42 -23.98 -11.84
C PRO A 315 19.14 -24.50 -11.18
N VAL A 316 19.27 -25.15 -10.02
CA VAL A 316 18.13 -25.73 -9.29
C VAL A 316 17.69 -24.76 -8.19
N VAL A 317 17.25 -23.57 -8.60
CA VAL A 317 16.93 -22.45 -7.70
C VAL A 317 15.88 -22.86 -6.66
N LEU A 318 14.81 -23.54 -7.07
CA LEU A 318 13.78 -23.96 -6.12
C LEU A 318 14.27 -25.04 -5.17
N HIS A 319 15.15 -25.94 -5.60
CA HIS A 319 15.73 -26.93 -4.71
C HIS A 319 16.59 -26.28 -3.62
N ASP A 320 17.34 -25.23 -3.98
CA ASP A 320 18.10 -24.46 -3.00
C ASP A 320 17.18 -23.76 -2.00
N ILE A 321 16.09 -23.15 -2.48
CA ILE A 321 15.07 -22.53 -1.62
C ILE A 321 14.43 -23.57 -0.70
N ASN A 322 14.03 -24.72 -1.24
CA ASN A 322 13.44 -25.82 -0.46
C ASN A 322 14.41 -26.30 0.62
N THR A 323 15.70 -26.34 0.32
CA THR A 323 16.73 -26.72 1.29
C THR A 323 16.85 -25.69 2.41
N VAL A 324 16.81 -24.39 2.11
CA VAL A 324 16.77 -23.33 3.15
C VAL A 324 15.49 -23.42 3.97
N LEU A 325 14.32 -23.54 3.33
CA LEU A 325 13.04 -23.67 4.03
C LEU A 325 13.01 -24.90 4.95
N ARG A 326 13.64 -26.01 4.54
CA ARG A 326 13.77 -27.23 5.36
C ARG A 326 14.53 -27.00 6.67
N THR A 327 15.44 -26.01 6.71
CA THR A 327 16.16 -25.68 7.95
C THR A 327 15.27 -25.05 9.01
N ILE A 328 14.12 -24.48 8.63
CA ILE A 328 13.17 -23.86 9.57
C ILE A 328 12.54 -24.98 10.42
N PRO A 329 12.65 -24.92 11.77
CA PRO A 329 12.16 -25.98 12.64
C PRO A 329 10.63 -26.08 12.58
N GLY A 330 10.06 -27.25 12.89
CA GLY A 330 8.60 -27.41 12.97
C GLY A 330 7.94 -26.50 14.01
N SER A 331 8.64 -26.23 15.12
CA SER A 331 8.22 -25.34 16.20
C SER A 331 8.61 -23.87 15.99
N ASN A 332 8.40 -23.35 14.77
CA ASN A 332 8.78 -21.98 14.41
C ASN A 332 7.67 -20.96 14.72
N LYS A 333 8.01 -19.66 14.77
CA LYS A 333 7.06 -18.56 14.99
C LYS A 333 6.66 -17.80 13.72
N ILE A 334 7.01 -18.30 12.54
CA ILE A 334 6.70 -17.65 11.26
C ILE A 334 5.20 -17.50 11.08
N THR A 335 4.75 -16.28 10.84
CA THR A 335 3.37 -15.94 10.50
C THR A 335 3.24 -15.51 9.06
N ASN A 336 4.33 -15.01 8.44
CA ASN A 336 4.29 -14.42 7.11
C ASN A 336 5.44 -15.00 6.25
N LEU A 337 5.06 -15.56 5.10
CA LEU A 337 5.98 -15.94 4.04
C LEU A 337 5.66 -15.13 2.78
N TRP A 338 6.66 -14.43 2.25
CA TRP A 338 6.52 -13.68 1.01
C TRP A 338 7.57 -14.13 -0.01
N PHE A 339 7.11 -14.61 -1.17
CA PHE A 339 7.98 -15.00 -2.28
C PHE A 339 7.68 -14.15 -3.51
N ASP A 340 8.71 -13.57 -4.11
CA ASP A 340 8.64 -12.86 -5.39
C ASP A 340 9.61 -13.51 -6.40
N PHE A 341 9.05 -14.21 -7.38
CA PHE A 341 9.81 -14.93 -8.40
C PHE A 341 9.85 -14.15 -9.71
N SER A 342 11.05 -13.83 -10.18
CA SER A 342 11.27 -13.29 -11.52
C SER A 342 11.85 -14.35 -12.43
N ILE A 343 11.04 -14.80 -13.38
CA ILE A 343 11.40 -15.84 -14.33
C ILE A 343 11.92 -15.19 -15.61
N LEU A 344 13.22 -15.39 -15.87
CA LEU A 344 13.91 -14.83 -17.04
C LEU A 344 14.28 -15.96 -18.00
N GLY A 345 13.70 -15.99 -19.20
CA GLY A 345 13.95 -17.11 -20.10
C GLY A 345 13.50 -16.92 -21.53
N ARG A 346 14.01 -17.80 -22.40
CA ARG A 346 13.50 -18.03 -23.75
C ARG A 346 12.60 -19.26 -23.74
N ARG A 347 11.66 -19.32 -24.68
CA ARG A 347 10.77 -20.47 -24.82
C ARG A 347 11.48 -21.71 -25.33
N PRO A 348 10.89 -22.89 -25.05
CA PRO A 348 9.86 -23.16 -24.03
C PRO A 348 10.43 -23.09 -22.59
N PHE A 349 9.61 -22.78 -21.59
CA PHE A 349 10.05 -22.65 -20.18
C PHE A 349 10.26 -23.99 -19.46
N HIS A 350 10.60 -25.07 -20.18
CA HIS A 350 10.71 -26.44 -19.62
C HIS A 350 11.61 -26.51 -18.40
N VAL A 351 12.74 -25.79 -18.39
CA VAL A 351 13.67 -25.77 -17.24
C VAL A 351 13.03 -25.20 -15.98
N CYS A 352 12.12 -24.25 -16.16
CA CYS A 352 11.42 -23.59 -15.07
C CYS A 352 10.19 -24.40 -14.61
N LEU A 353 9.53 -25.10 -15.54
CA LEU A 353 8.48 -26.08 -15.24
C LEU A 353 9.02 -27.28 -14.43
N GLU A 354 10.21 -27.77 -14.78
CA GLU A 354 10.86 -28.92 -14.12
C GLU A 354 11.47 -28.60 -12.74
N GLN A 355 11.41 -27.35 -12.27
CA GLN A 355 11.85 -27.01 -10.92
C GLN A 355 10.94 -27.64 -9.86
N ASP A 356 11.47 -27.80 -8.65
CA ASP A 356 10.77 -28.47 -7.53
C ASP A 356 9.71 -27.57 -6.85
N TRP A 357 8.71 -27.15 -7.61
CA TRP A 357 7.54 -26.40 -7.12
C TRP A 357 6.75 -27.21 -6.09
N VAL A 358 6.64 -28.52 -6.26
CA VAL A 358 5.95 -29.37 -5.27
C VAL A 358 6.68 -29.34 -3.93
N GLY A 359 8.02 -29.37 -3.94
CA GLY A 359 8.84 -29.24 -2.75
C GLY A 359 8.61 -27.94 -2.00
N ILE A 360 8.47 -26.80 -2.70
CA ILE A 360 8.28 -25.50 -2.03
C ILE A 360 6.96 -25.45 -1.27
N PHE A 361 5.87 -25.92 -1.90
CA PHE A 361 4.56 -25.97 -1.27
C PHE A 361 4.53 -26.97 -0.10
N LYS A 362 5.21 -28.12 -0.24
CA LYS A 362 5.36 -29.08 0.85
C LYS A 362 6.09 -28.49 2.06
N GLU A 363 7.16 -27.72 1.85
CA GLU A 363 7.88 -27.05 2.93
C GLU A 363 7.03 -25.92 3.55
N ILE A 364 6.28 -25.15 2.76
CA ILE A 364 5.33 -24.14 3.27
C ILE A 364 4.27 -24.78 4.17
N ILE A 365 3.66 -25.88 3.74
CA ILE A 365 2.71 -26.67 4.54
C ILE A 365 3.35 -27.13 5.85
N ARG A 366 4.58 -27.65 5.79
CA ARG A 366 5.33 -28.10 6.97
C ARG A 366 5.60 -26.93 7.93
N ILE A 367 6.00 -25.77 7.42
CA ILE A 367 6.29 -24.56 8.20
C ILE A 367 5.02 -24.02 8.88
N SER A 368 3.87 -24.06 8.19
CA SER A 368 2.57 -23.73 8.78
C SER A 368 2.31 -24.62 10.00
N GLY A 369 2.58 -25.93 9.94
CA GLY A 369 2.48 -26.78 11.14
C GLY A 369 1.10 -26.71 11.82
N SER A 370 0.04 -26.48 11.05
CA SER A 370 -1.33 -26.22 11.52
C SER A 370 -1.57 -24.87 12.22
N LYS A 371 -0.69 -23.87 12.10
CA LYS A 371 -0.96 -22.48 12.52
C LYS A 371 -1.36 -21.62 11.33
N ALA A 372 -1.98 -20.47 11.62
CA ALA A 372 -2.29 -19.47 10.60
C ALA A 372 -0.99 -18.96 9.96
N LEU A 373 -0.92 -19.05 8.64
CA LEU A 373 0.24 -18.61 7.86
C LEU A 373 -0.26 -17.75 6.71
N GLU A 374 0.16 -16.49 6.68
CA GLU A 374 -0.06 -15.60 5.54
C GLU A 374 1.00 -15.90 4.49
N LEU A 375 0.54 -16.32 3.31
CA LEU A 375 1.39 -16.62 2.17
C LEU A 375 1.09 -15.60 1.07
N GLU A 376 2.11 -14.81 0.72
CA GLU A 376 2.09 -13.97 -0.47
C GLU A 376 3.06 -14.56 -1.50
N PHE A 377 2.53 -14.83 -2.69
CA PHE A 377 3.26 -15.47 -3.78
C PHE A 377 3.08 -14.62 -5.03
N GLN A 378 4.13 -13.90 -5.40
CA GLN A 378 4.19 -13.08 -6.59
C GLN A 378 5.12 -13.74 -7.62
N MET A 379 4.71 -13.70 -8.87
CA MET A 379 5.51 -14.21 -9.97
C MET A 379 5.41 -13.26 -11.15
N GLY A 380 6.57 -12.82 -11.64
CA GLY A 380 6.70 -12.06 -12.87
C GLY A 380 7.51 -12.86 -13.88
N VAL A 381 7.00 -13.00 -15.11
CA VAL A 381 7.74 -13.61 -16.21
C VAL A 381 8.20 -12.51 -17.14
N ALA A 382 9.51 -12.38 -17.34
CA ALA A 382 10.07 -11.44 -18.30
C ALA A 382 10.82 -12.21 -19.39
N VAL A 383 10.41 -11.98 -20.64
CA VAL A 383 11.07 -12.53 -21.82
C VAL A 383 12.20 -11.59 -22.23
N GLU A 384 13.40 -12.15 -22.47
CA GLU A 384 14.54 -11.36 -22.97
C GLU A 384 14.09 -10.59 -24.24
N PRO A 385 14.38 -9.28 -24.37
CA PRO A 385 13.92 -8.43 -25.49
C PRO A 385 14.44 -8.80 -26.89
N SER A 386 14.98 -10.00 -27.11
CA SER A 386 15.70 -10.34 -28.33
C SER A 386 14.83 -10.62 -29.55
N ASP A 387 13.51 -10.75 -29.40
CA ASP A 387 12.61 -11.02 -30.52
C ASP A 387 11.36 -10.15 -30.38
N SER A 388 11.12 -9.31 -31.38
CA SER A 388 10.08 -8.27 -31.45
C SER A 388 8.66 -8.81 -31.64
N GLU A 389 8.32 -9.92 -30.99
CA GLU A 389 6.97 -10.47 -30.98
C GLU A 389 6.21 -10.01 -29.74
N LEU A 390 5.07 -9.35 -29.98
CA LEU A 390 4.38 -8.46 -29.04
C LEU A 390 3.71 -9.16 -27.85
N HIS A 391 3.51 -10.48 -27.88
CA HIS A 391 3.09 -11.25 -26.71
C HIS A 391 3.49 -12.70 -26.92
N PRO A 392 4.35 -13.24 -26.07
CA PRO A 392 4.97 -14.47 -26.47
C PRO A 392 4.05 -15.63 -25.92
N PRO A 393 3.67 -16.66 -26.71
CA PRO A 393 2.93 -17.88 -26.26
C PRO A 393 3.68 -18.82 -25.28
N GLY A 394 3.12 -19.18 -24.12
CA GLY A 394 3.69 -20.19 -23.19
C GLY A 394 3.96 -19.69 -21.76
N GLU A 395 3.76 -18.41 -21.49
CA GLU A 395 3.71 -17.89 -20.12
C GLU A 395 2.51 -18.47 -19.35
N ASP A 396 1.35 -18.57 -20.02
CA ASP A 396 0.14 -19.17 -19.43
C ASP A 396 0.35 -20.63 -19.04
N GLU A 397 1.09 -21.41 -19.84
CA GLU A 397 1.41 -22.81 -19.54
C GLU A 397 2.22 -22.90 -18.24
N LEU A 398 3.17 -21.98 -18.04
CA LEU A 398 3.96 -21.88 -16.82
C LEU A 398 3.10 -21.51 -15.60
N TYR A 399 2.25 -20.49 -15.72
CA TYR A 399 1.31 -20.14 -14.64
C TYR A 399 0.35 -21.28 -14.32
N MET A 400 -0.24 -21.92 -15.32
CA MET A 400 -1.17 -23.03 -15.12
C MET A 400 -0.47 -24.20 -14.43
N HIS A 401 0.72 -24.59 -14.88
CA HIS A 401 1.45 -25.69 -14.27
C HIS A 401 1.79 -25.41 -12.80
N ILE A 402 2.27 -24.20 -12.49
CA ILE A 402 2.60 -23.81 -11.11
C ILE A 402 1.33 -23.74 -10.25
N THR A 403 0.23 -23.24 -10.81
CA THR A 403 -1.09 -23.19 -10.14
C THR A 403 -1.61 -24.60 -9.84
N GLU A 404 -1.47 -25.53 -10.77
CA GLU A 404 -1.82 -26.94 -10.58
C GLU A 404 -1.00 -27.55 -9.45
N LYS A 405 0.32 -27.27 -9.38
CA LYS A 405 1.15 -27.72 -8.24
C LYS A 405 0.76 -27.05 -6.93
N ALA A 406 0.38 -25.77 -6.98
CA ALA A 406 -0.09 -25.01 -5.82
C ALA A 406 -1.45 -25.48 -5.30
N ALA A 407 -2.21 -26.26 -6.07
CA ALA A 407 -3.51 -26.80 -5.64
C ALA A 407 -3.43 -27.56 -4.31
N SER A 408 -2.28 -28.19 -4.01
CA SER A 408 -2.01 -28.85 -2.73
C SER A 408 -2.12 -27.93 -1.50
N LEU A 409 -1.95 -26.61 -1.66
CA LEU A 409 -2.14 -25.64 -0.57
C LEU A 409 -3.61 -25.49 -0.18
N SER A 410 -4.55 -25.78 -1.08
CA SER A 410 -5.99 -25.60 -0.82
C SER A 410 -6.53 -26.58 0.23
N ASP A 411 -5.86 -27.71 0.43
CA ASP A 411 -6.18 -28.68 1.50
C ASP A 411 -5.83 -28.15 2.90
N TYR A 412 -5.14 -27.01 3.00
CA TYR A 412 -4.67 -26.42 4.25
C TYR A 412 -5.29 -25.03 4.48
N PRO A 413 -6.54 -24.95 4.98
CA PRO A 413 -7.31 -23.69 5.08
C PRO A 413 -6.71 -22.66 6.04
N LYS A 414 -5.69 -23.03 6.82
CA LYS A 414 -4.95 -22.11 7.70
C LYS A 414 -3.87 -21.32 6.96
N ILE A 415 -3.56 -21.69 5.72
CA ILE A 415 -2.67 -20.94 4.84
C ILE A 415 -3.53 -19.94 4.07
N CYS A 416 -3.43 -18.67 4.43
CA CYS A 416 -4.14 -17.59 3.78
C CYS A 416 -3.33 -17.10 2.59
N THR A 417 -3.71 -17.51 1.38
CA THR A 417 -3.11 -16.97 0.15
C THR A 417 -3.80 -15.66 -0.24
N HIS A 418 -3.05 -14.56 -0.25
CA HIS A 418 -3.59 -13.27 -0.69
C HIS A 418 -3.55 -13.17 -2.22
N PHE A 419 -4.70 -13.39 -2.86
CA PHE A 419 -4.92 -12.97 -4.25
C PHE A 419 -5.66 -11.62 -4.23
N TRP A 420 -4.95 -10.55 -4.59
CA TRP A 420 -5.55 -9.23 -4.70
C TRP A 420 -6.54 -9.18 -5.87
N ASN A 421 -7.83 -9.43 -5.61
CA ASN A 421 -8.90 -9.24 -6.61
C ASN A 421 -9.76 -8.01 -6.27
N PRO A 422 -9.78 -6.96 -7.12
CA PRO A 422 -10.57 -5.76 -6.87
C PRO A 422 -12.09 -6.00 -6.79
N THR A 423 -12.61 -7.12 -7.30
CA THR A 423 -14.04 -7.46 -7.15
C THR A 423 -14.45 -7.62 -5.69
N PHE A 424 -13.63 -8.23 -4.83
CA PHE A 424 -13.96 -8.40 -3.41
C PHE A 424 -14.10 -7.06 -2.68
N LEU A 425 -13.26 -6.08 -3.05
CA LEU A 425 -13.38 -4.70 -2.55
C LEU A 425 -14.69 -4.05 -3.02
N ALA A 426 -15.07 -4.25 -4.29
CA ALA A 426 -16.32 -3.74 -4.86
C ALA A 426 -17.57 -4.34 -4.16
N LEU A 427 -17.57 -5.64 -3.88
CA LEU A 427 -18.63 -6.32 -3.14
C LEU A 427 -18.80 -5.71 -1.74
N GLY A 428 -17.69 -5.53 -1.01
CA GLY A 428 -17.70 -4.92 0.32
C GLY A 428 -18.24 -3.49 0.30
N PHE A 429 -17.81 -2.67 -0.66
CA PHE A 429 -18.29 -1.28 -0.79
C PHE A 429 -19.76 -1.20 -1.16
N THR A 430 -20.26 -2.09 -2.02
CA THR A 430 -21.69 -2.14 -2.35
C THR A 430 -22.53 -2.53 -1.13
N CYS A 431 -22.09 -3.54 -0.37
CA CYS A 431 -22.76 -3.96 0.86
C CYS A 431 -22.78 -2.82 1.90
N LEU A 432 -21.66 -2.14 2.10
CA LEU A 432 -21.56 -0.98 3.01
C LEU A 432 -22.51 0.14 2.58
N ARG A 433 -22.57 0.47 1.28
CA ARG A 433 -23.53 1.44 0.73
C ARG A 433 -24.96 1.07 1.07
N LEU A 434 -25.37 -0.17 0.78
CA LEU A 434 -26.74 -0.65 0.98
C LEU A 434 -27.12 -0.67 2.47
N VAL A 435 -26.26 -1.23 3.33
CA VAL A 435 -26.49 -1.30 4.77
C VAL A 435 -26.58 0.11 5.37
N HIS A 436 -25.67 1.01 5.00
CA HIS A 436 -25.71 2.38 5.49
C HIS A 436 -27.03 3.07 5.10
N ARG A 437 -27.44 2.99 3.83
CA ARG A 437 -28.64 3.69 3.33
C ARG A 437 -29.95 3.06 3.78
N TRP A 438 -29.95 1.75 3.99
CA TRP A 438 -31.04 1.05 4.67
C TRP A 438 -31.20 1.57 6.09
N ARG A 439 -30.10 1.65 6.86
CA ARG A 439 -30.11 2.16 8.24
C ARG A 439 -30.55 3.62 8.32
N THR A 440 -30.14 4.46 7.37
CA THR A 440 -30.57 5.87 7.34
C THR A 440 -31.96 6.08 6.73
N LYS A 441 -32.67 5.01 6.32
CA LYS A 441 -33.98 5.06 5.63
C LYS A 441 -33.97 5.96 4.38
N GLN A 442 -32.85 6.00 3.68
CA GLN A 442 -32.62 6.85 2.51
C GLN A 442 -32.42 6.03 1.23
N MET A 443 -33.06 4.85 1.14
CA MET A 443 -33.08 4.02 -0.07
C MET A 443 -33.71 4.78 -1.23
N TRP A 444 -33.08 4.72 -2.39
CA TRP A 444 -33.61 5.32 -3.62
C TRP A 444 -33.32 4.42 -4.83
N TRP A 445 -33.79 4.80 -6.02
CA TRP A 445 -33.67 3.99 -7.24
C TRP A 445 -32.22 3.63 -7.61
N ASP A 446 -31.24 4.43 -7.18
CA ASP A 446 -29.82 4.13 -7.36
C ASP A 446 -29.34 2.93 -6.52
N ASP A 447 -29.95 2.69 -5.35
CA ASP A 447 -29.58 1.59 -4.46
C ASP A 447 -30.16 0.26 -4.93
N TYR A 448 -31.42 0.27 -5.39
CA TYR A 448 -32.03 -0.91 -6.02
C TYR A 448 -31.28 -1.32 -7.29
N SER A 449 -30.87 -0.34 -8.10
CA SER A 449 -30.06 -0.61 -9.29
C SER A 449 -28.61 -1.01 -8.99
N ALA A 450 -28.07 -0.75 -7.78
CA ALA A 450 -26.77 -1.25 -7.35
C ALA A 450 -26.84 -2.70 -6.79
N PHE A 451 -27.98 -3.11 -6.25
CA PHE A 451 -28.18 -4.46 -5.73
C PHE A 451 -28.19 -5.54 -6.83
N ILE A 452 -28.72 -5.19 -8.00
CA ILE A 452 -28.74 -6.07 -9.18
C ILE A 452 -27.32 -6.45 -9.63
N PRO A 453 -26.42 -5.51 -10.00
CA PRO A 453 -25.06 -5.84 -10.41
C PRO A 453 -24.27 -6.49 -9.26
N LEU A 454 -24.53 -6.17 -7.99
CA LEU A 454 -23.93 -6.89 -6.86
C LEU A 454 -24.27 -8.39 -6.88
N THR A 455 -25.55 -8.72 -6.98
CA THR A 455 -26.01 -10.12 -6.96
C THR A 455 -25.50 -10.86 -8.20
N VAL A 456 -25.56 -10.20 -9.35
CA VAL A 456 -25.09 -10.76 -10.62
C VAL A 456 -23.57 -10.94 -10.63
N ASP A 457 -22.80 -10.03 -10.03
CA ASP A 457 -21.33 -10.13 -9.93
C ASP A 457 -20.91 -11.32 -9.05
N VAL A 458 -21.62 -11.59 -7.94
CA VAL A 458 -21.38 -12.80 -7.15
C VAL A 458 -21.63 -14.06 -7.96
N ILE A 459 -22.74 -14.11 -8.70
CA ILE A 459 -23.06 -15.25 -9.59
C ILE A 459 -21.99 -15.38 -10.67
N TYR A 460 -21.57 -14.26 -11.27
CA TYR A 460 -20.55 -14.22 -12.31
C TYR A 460 -19.21 -14.73 -11.78
N ILE A 461 -18.74 -14.25 -10.62
CA ILE A 461 -17.52 -14.73 -9.96
C ILE A 461 -17.60 -16.24 -9.69
N VAL A 462 -18.71 -16.72 -9.12
CA VAL A 462 -18.87 -18.15 -8.80
C VAL A 462 -18.86 -19.00 -10.06
N LEU A 463 -19.57 -18.59 -11.12
CA LEU A 463 -19.61 -19.33 -12.38
C LEU A 463 -18.29 -19.28 -13.12
N THR A 464 -17.61 -18.13 -13.15
CA THR A 464 -16.26 -18.00 -13.69
C THR A 464 -15.29 -18.89 -12.92
N TRP A 465 -15.35 -18.89 -11.59
CA TRP A 465 -14.50 -19.75 -10.76
C TRP A 465 -14.78 -21.23 -11.00
N LEU A 466 -16.05 -21.65 -11.01
CA LEU A 466 -16.44 -23.03 -11.32
C LEU A 466 -15.97 -23.44 -12.72
N ARG A 467 -16.13 -22.55 -13.71
CA ARG A 467 -15.72 -22.76 -15.09
C ARG A 467 -14.21 -23.01 -15.25
N PHE A 468 -13.40 -22.35 -14.43
CA PHE A 468 -11.93 -22.46 -14.48
C PHE A 468 -11.33 -23.33 -13.37
N ARG A 469 -12.15 -23.94 -12.50
CA ARG A 469 -11.69 -24.75 -11.37
C ARG A 469 -10.80 -25.91 -11.80
N ASP A 470 -11.21 -26.61 -12.87
CA ASP A 470 -10.54 -27.80 -13.39
C ASP A 470 -9.59 -27.45 -14.57
N GLY A 471 -9.15 -26.18 -14.62
CA GLY A 471 -8.29 -25.64 -15.67
C GLY A 471 -8.95 -25.60 -17.05
N VAL A 472 -8.13 -25.61 -18.11
CA VAL A 472 -8.60 -25.60 -19.50
C VAL A 472 -9.40 -26.87 -19.86
N ALA A 473 -9.09 -27.99 -19.22
CA ALA A 473 -9.79 -29.27 -19.46
C ALA A 473 -11.26 -29.24 -18.96
N GLY A 474 -11.54 -28.51 -17.88
CA GLY A 474 -12.91 -28.31 -17.38
C GLY A 474 -13.81 -27.50 -18.32
N ILE A 475 -13.23 -26.69 -19.22
CA ILE A 475 -14.00 -25.88 -20.18
C ILE A 475 -14.72 -26.77 -21.20
N THR A 476 -14.16 -27.94 -21.52
CA THR A 476 -14.72 -28.86 -22.53
C THR A 476 -15.76 -29.84 -22.01
N GLU A 477 -15.83 -30.08 -20.70
CA GLU A 477 -16.72 -31.10 -20.12
C GLU A 477 -18.03 -30.54 -19.52
N MET A 478 -18.13 -29.22 -19.33
CA MET A 478 -19.33 -28.61 -18.75
C MET A 478 -20.36 -28.21 -19.83
N GLU A 479 -21.30 -29.11 -20.10
CA GLU A 479 -22.46 -28.84 -20.94
C GLU A 479 -23.62 -28.21 -20.14
N GLY A 480 -24.20 -27.11 -20.63
CA GLY A 480 -25.40 -26.51 -20.05
C GLY A 480 -25.50 -24.98 -20.18
N PHE A 481 -26.71 -24.45 -20.05
CA PHE A 481 -27.01 -23.01 -20.18
C PHE A 481 -26.16 -22.13 -19.23
N LEU A 482 -25.98 -22.57 -17.98
CA LEU A 482 -25.25 -21.83 -16.94
C LEU A 482 -23.76 -21.67 -17.25
N TYR A 483 -23.18 -22.54 -18.06
CA TYR A 483 -21.77 -22.50 -18.45
C TYR A 483 -21.57 -21.97 -19.88
N SER A 484 -22.66 -21.56 -20.56
CA SER A 484 -22.59 -21.00 -21.90
C SER A 484 -21.85 -19.66 -21.94
N ASP A 485 -21.12 -19.42 -23.02
CA ASP A 485 -20.42 -18.15 -23.25
C ASP A 485 -21.37 -16.95 -23.26
N TRP A 486 -22.54 -17.10 -23.87
CA TRP A 486 -23.55 -16.04 -23.89
C TRP A 486 -24.01 -15.69 -22.48
N PHE A 487 -24.22 -16.68 -21.61
CA PHE A 487 -24.67 -16.42 -20.24
C PHE A 487 -23.59 -15.69 -19.44
N GLY A 488 -22.32 -16.10 -19.55
CA GLY A 488 -21.19 -15.38 -18.95
C GLY A 488 -21.09 -13.93 -19.44
N VAL A 489 -21.21 -13.72 -20.75
CA VAL A 489 -21.22 -12.39 -21.38
C VAL A 489 -22.42 -11.56 -20.88
N ALA A 490 -23.61 -12.15 -20.77
CA ALA A 490 -24.80 -11.49 -20.27
C ALA A 490 -24.64 -11.06 -18.80
N LEU A 491 -24.08 -11.92 -17.95
CA LEU A 491 -23.79 -11.57 -16.55
C LEU A 491 -22.79 -10.41 -16.47
N GLY A 492 -21.65 -10.50 -17.18
CA GLY A 492 -20.64 -9.43 -17.20
C GLY A 492 -21.20 -8.09 -17.67
N TRP A 493 -21.96 -8.07 -18.78
CA TRP A 493 -22.61 -6.84 -19.26
C TRP A 493 -23.66 -6.31 -18.28
N THR A 494 -24.38 -7.18 -17.59
CA THR A 494 -25.34 -6.77 -16.57
C THR A 494 -24.64 -6.08 -15.40
N VAL A 495 -23.47 -6.57 -14.96
CA VAL A 495 -22.66 -5.90 -13.93
C VAL A 495 -22.19 -4.53 -14.41
N ILE A 496 -21.62 -4.44 -15.61
CA ILE A 496 -21.05 -3.19 -16.16
C ILE A 496 -22.16 -2.15 -16.37
N TRP A 497 -23.20 -2.46 -17.14
CA TRP A 497 -24.27 -1.51 -17.43
C TRP A 497 -25.14 -1.21 -16.21
N GLY A 498 -25.40 -2.20 -15.35
CA GLY A 498 -26.08 -1.99 -14.07
C GLY A 498 -25.33 -1.00 -13.18
N SER A 499 -23.99 -1.14 -13.11
CA SER A 499 -23.14 -0.21 -12.37
C SER A 499 -23.19 1.21 -12.95
N ARG A 500 -23.20 1.37 -14.28
CA ARG A 500 -23.32 2.68 -14.94
C ARG A 500 -24.68 3.34 -14.74
N ILE A 501 -25.76 2.56 -14.79
CA ILE A 501 -27.12 3.04 -14.50
C ILE A 501 -27.19 3.51 -13.05
N SER A 502 -26.70 2.70 -12.10
CA SER A 502 -26.67 3.09 -10.69
C SER A 502 -25.80 4.33 -10.45
N LEU A 503 -24.66 4.46 -11.14
CA LEU A 503 -23.82 5.65 -11.06
C LEU A 503 -24.56 6.88 -11.59
N SER A 504 -25.18 6.80 -12.77
CA SER A 504 -25.96 7.91 -13.36
C SER A 504 -27.11 8.35 -12.44
N LEU A 505 -27.83 7.40 -11.84
CA LEU A 505 -28.88 7.68 -10.84
C LEU A 505 -28.32 8.28 -9.56
N SER A 506 -27.14 7.85 -9.12
CA SER A 506 -26.43 8.42 -7.96
C SER A 506 -26.08 9.89 -8.22
N ILE A 507 -25.67 10.24 -9.44
CA ILE A 507 -25.42 11.63 -9.86
C ILE A 507 -26.74 12.40 -9.91
N ALA A 508 -27.80 11.82 -10.47
CA ALA A 508 -29.12 12.45 -10.56
C ALA A 508 -29.66 12.87 -9.19
N ARG A 509 -29.38 12.05 -8.16
CA ARG A 509 -29.79 12.29 -6.77
C ARG A 509 -29.15 13.53 -6.14
N VAL A 510 -27.94 13.90 -6.57
CA VAL A 510 -27.24 15.09 -6.06
C VAL A 510 -27.99 16.38 -6.44
N PHE A 511 -28.76 16.36 -7.52
CA PHE A 511 -29.49 17.52 -8.01
C PHE A 511 -30.94 17.56 -7.48
N PRO A 512 -31.48 18.77 -7.21
CA PRO A 512 -32.86 18.92 -6.75
C PRO A 512 -33.87 18.53 -7.83
N GLU A 513 -35.09 18.17 -7.40
CA GLU A 513 -36.15 17.55 -8.23
C GLU A 513 -36.53 18.35 -9.49
N LYS A 514 -36.43 19.67 -9.42
CA LYS A 514 -36.85 20.57 -10.51
C LYS A 514 -35.70 20.94 -11.46
N HIS A 515 -34.47 20.50 -11.20
CA HIS A 515 -33.32 20.90 -12.00
C HIS A 515 -33.25 20.14 -13.33
N THR A 516 -33.00 20.85 -14.43
CA THR A 516 -32.90 20.26 -15.78
C THR A 516 -31.85 19.15 -15.86
N CYS A 517 -30.76 19.27 -15.11
CA CYS A 517 -29.71 18.24 -15.03
C CYS A 517 -30.21 16.89 -14.48
N ARG A 518 -31.12 16.91 -13.50
CA ARG A 518 -31.68 15.66 -12.96
C ARG A 518 -32.53 14.95 -14.01
N ARG A 519 -33.34 15.69 -14.76
CA ARG A 519 -34.12 15.12 -15.88
C ARG A 519 -33.21 14.55 -16.97
N PHE A 520 -32.13 15.26 -17.30
CA PHE A 520 -31.13 14.77 -18.25
C PHE A 520 -30.48 13.46 -17.78
N LEU A 521 -30.07 13.36 -16.52
CA LEU A 521 -29.43 12.15 -15.96
C LEU A 521 -30.40 10.96 -15.84
N LEU A 522 -31.68 11.21 -15.57
CA LEU A 522 -32.72 10.18 -15.64
C LEU A 522 -32.94 9.70 -17.08
N GLY A 523 -32.95 10.63 -18.04
CA GLY A 523 -32.98 10.31 -19.47
C GLY A 523 -31.75 9.49 -19.90
N LEU A 524 -30.56 9.87 -19.43
CA LEU A 524 -29.31 9.15 -19.67
C LEU A 524 -29.35 7.74 -19.08
N SER A 525 -29.87 7.57 -17.86
CA SER A 525 -30.04 6.25 -17.23
C SER A 525 -31.00 5.37 -18.03
N THR A 526 -32.08 5.96 -18.56
CA THR A 526 -33.04 5.25 -19.43
C THR A 526 -32.39 4.86 -20.75
N ALA A 527 -31.60 5.76 -21.35
CA ALA A 527 -30.84 5.46 -22.56
C ALA A 527 -29.83 4.33 -22.33
N PHE A 528 -29.10 4.33 -21.21
CA PHE A 528 -28.20 3.23 -20.85
C PHE A 528 -28.92 1.90 -20.68
N PHE A 529 -30.09 1.89 -20.05
CA PHE A 529 -30.91 0.68 -19.94
C PHE A 529 -31.35 0.16 -21.32
N LEU A 530 -31.83 1.03 -22.21
CA LEU A 530 -32.21 0.64 -23.56
C LEU A 530 -31.01 0.14 -24.38
N SER A 531 -29.84 0.78 -24.26
CA SER A 531 -28.60 0.32 -24.88
C SER A 531 -28.17 -1.04 -24.36
N TYR A 532 -28.26 -1.28 -23.05
CA TYR A 532 -27.99 -2.59 -22.45
C TYR A 532 -28.91 -3.69 -23.01
N ILE A 533 -30.21 -3.44 -23.08
CA ILE A 533 -31.17 -4.38 -23.68
C ILE A 533 -30.84 -4.61 -25.16
N GLY A 534 -30.50 -3.56 -25.90
CA GLY A 534 -30.04 -3.65 -27.29
C GLY A 534 -28.79 -4.52 -27.45
N ILE A 535 -27.81 -4.39 -26.55
CA ILE A 535 -26.59 -5.20 -26.55
C ILE A 535 -26.90 -6.67 -26.28
N LEU A 536 -27.77 -6.98 -25.30
CA LEU A 536 -28.17 -8.35 -25.02
C LEU A 536 -28.89 -9.01 -26.20
N PHE A 537 -29.76 -8.28 -26.89
CA PHE A 537 -30.42 -8.78 -28.10
C PHE A 537 -29.43 -8.93 -29.26
N ALA A 538 -28.51 -7.97 -29.42
CA ALA A 538 -27.49 -8.02 -30.45
C ALA A 538 -26.53 -9.21 -30.27
N THR A 539 -26.29 -9.66 -29.03
CA THR A 539 -25.51 -10.87 -28.76
C THR A 539 -26.32 -12.16 -28.87
N ALA A 540 -27.64 -12.12 -28.68
CA ALA A 540 -28.51 -13.31 -28.72
C ALA A 540 -29.05 -13.65 -30.13
N ILE A 541 -29.43 -12.66 -30.93
CA ILE A 541 -30.16 -12.86 -32.20
C ILE A 541 -29.31 -13.51 -33.32
N PRO A 542 -28.03 -13.11 -33.55
CA PRO A 542 -27.25 -13.62 -34.69
C PRO A 542 -26.92 -15.11 -34.61
N CYS A 543 -27.01 -15.75 -33.43
CA CYS A 543 -26.69 -17.17 -33.26
C CYS A 543 -27.91 -18.10 -33.25
N LYS A 544 -29.08 -17.64 -33.71
CA LYS A 544 -30.24 -18.52 -33.90
C LYS A 544 -30.10 -19.33 -35.20
N THR A 545 -29.58 -20.56 -35.11
CA THR A 545 -29.68 -21.55 -36.19
C THR A 545 -31.05 -22.25 -36.15
N ALA A 546 -31.47 -22.85 -37.27
CA ALA A 546 -32.80 -23.43 -37.44
C ALA A 546 -33.02 -24.75 -36.66
N GLU A 547 -31.97 -25.39 -36.14
CA GLU A 547 -32.02 -26.76 -35.62
C GLU A 547 -31.51 -26.93 -34.17
N GLY A 548 -30.99 -25.89 -33.51
CA GLY A 548 -30.43 -25.97 -32.15
C GLY A 548 -30.97 -24.91 -31.17
N ALA A 549 -30.83 -25.17 -29.87
CA ALA A 549 -31.14 -24.17 -28.85
C ALA A 549 -30.16 -22.99 -28.97
N TRP A 550 -30.67 -21.75 -28.92
CA TRP A 550 -29.89 -20.52 -29.15
C TRP A 550 -28.70 -20.30 -28.20
N TYR A 551 -28.65 -21.05 -27.10
CA TYR A 551 -27.60 -21.01 -26.08
C TYR A 551 -26.58 -22.15 -26.19
N ASP A 552 -26.79 -23.12 -27.08
CA ASP A 552 -25.91 -24.28 -27.28
C ASP A 552 -24.76 -23.91 -28.23
N LEU A 553 -23.86 -23.09 -27.71
CA LEU A 553 -22.76 -22.44 -28.47
C LEU A 553 -21.54 -23.35 -28.69
N ASN A 554 -21.59 -24.61 -28.24
CA ASN A 554 -20.58 -25.62 -28.62
C ASN A 554 -20.63 -25.91 -30.13
N PHE A 555 -21.75 -25.61 -30.79
CA PHE A 555 -21.89 -25.69 -32.24
C PHE A 555 -21.22 -24.49 -32.94
N ASN A 556 -19.90 -24.62 -33.12
CA ASN A 556 -19.05 -23.75 -33.94
C ASN A 556 -19.21 -22.23 -33.71
N ARG A 557 -18.46 -21.71 -32.73
CA ARG A 557 -18.02 -20.30 -32.65
C ARG A 557 -17.60 -19.75 -34.03
N LYS A 558 -17.09 -20.58 -34.94
CA LYS A 558 -16.69 -20.18 -36.30
C LYS A 558 -17.86 -20.00 -37.27
N ASP A 559 -19.01 -20.64 -37.07
CA ASP A 559 -20.12 -20.67 -38.03
C ASP A 559 -21.17 -19.57 -37.75
N CYS A 560 -21.48 -19.28 -36.48
CA CYS A 560 -22.25 -18.05 -36.13
C CYS A 560 -21.51 -16.77 -36.58
N ILE A 561 -20.17 -16.83 -36.65
CA ILE A 561 -19.30 -15.67 -36.88
C ILE A 561 -19.01 -15.39 -38.36
N LYS A 562 -18.99 -16.42 -39.23
CA LYS A 562 -18.54 -16.27 -40.62
C LYS A 562 -19.55 -15.62 -41.57
N HIS A 563 -20.85 -15.67 -41.27
CA HIS A 563 -21.84 -15.47 -42.34
C HIS A 563 -22.24 -14.02 -42.68
N LEU A 564 -21.81 -12.98 -41.95
CA LEU A 564 -22.33 -11.62 -42.24
C LEU A 564 -21.48 -10.40 -41.87
N GLY A 565 -20.16 -10.51 -41.64
CA GLY A 565 -19.38 -9.35 -41.14
C GLY A 565 -19.87 -8.75 -39.79
N GLY A 566 -20.91 -9.36 -39.21
CA GLY A 566 -21.61 -8.92 -38.02
C GLY A 566 -20.73 -8.99 -36.77
N ARG A 567 -19.65 -9.77 -36.80
CA ARG A 567 -18.65 -9.82 -35.73
C ARG A 567 -17.98 -8.46 -35.54
N ILE A 568 -17.50 -7.85 -36.62
CA ILE A 568 -16.79 -6.57 -36.57
C ILE A 568 -17.78 -5.45 -36.22
N ILE A 569 -18.98 -5.49 -36.80
CA ILE A 569 -20.03 -4.51 -36.54
C ILE A 569 -20.52 -4.59 -35.09
N ALA A 570 -20.79 -5.78 -34.56
CA ALA A 570 -21.22 -5.97 -33.17
C ALA A 570 -20.13 -5.49 -32.21
N LEU A 571 -18.87 -5.88 -32.41
CA LEU A 571 -17.74 -5.45 -31.57
C LEU A 571 -17.52 -3.95 -31.59
N LEU A 572 -17.50 -3.33 -32.78
CA LEU A 572 -17.39 -1.88 -32.92
C LEU A 572 -18.57 -1.19 -32.26
N SER A 573 -19.80 -1.71 -32.44
CA SER A 573 -20.99 -1.12 -31.83
C SER A 573 -20.97 -1.21 -30.31
N THR A 574 -20.57 -2.36 -29.74
CA THR A 574 -20.43 -2.53 -28.29
C THR A 574 -19.34 -1.62 -27.74
N PHE A 575 -18.19 -1.52 -28.42
CA PHE A 575 -17.09 -0.66 -28.02
C PHE A 575 -17.51 0.82 -28.03
N ILE A 576 -18.14 1.28 -29.11
CA ILE A 576 -18.59 2.67 -29.24
C ILE A 576 -19.63 2.99 -28.17
N LEU A 577 -20.57 2.08 -27.90
CA LEU A 577 -21.57 2.26 -26.83
C LEU A 577 -20.92 2.28 -25.44
N ASP A 578 -19.96 1.39 -25.18
CA ASP A 578 -19.22 1.31 -23.92
C ASP A 578 -18.41 2.60 -23.67
N PHE A 579 -17.62 2.99 -24.67
CA PHE A 579 -16.79 4.19 -24.66
C PHE A 579 -17.61 5.48 -24.53
N SER A 580 -18.71 5.58 -25.28
CA SER A 580 -19.59 6.75 -25.22
C SER A 580 -20.30 6.85 -23.87
N ALA A 581 -20.72 5.73 -23.28
CA ALA A 581 -21.32 5.72 -21.95
C ALA A 581 -20.35 6.24 -20.88
N ASP A 582 -19.09 5.78 -20.90
CA ASP A 582 -18.07 6.24 -19.96
C ASP A 582 -17.70 7.72 -20.18
N ILE A 583 -17.58 8.18 -21.44
CA ILE A 583 -17.39 9.61 -21.74
C ILE A 583 -18.56 10.44 -21.21
N LEU A 584 -19.79 10.00 -21.43
CA LEU A 584 -20.97 10.72 -20.95
C LEU A 584 -20.98 10.79 -19.42
N LEU A 585 -20.60 9.72 -18.72
CA LEU A 585 -20.49 9.69 -17.26
C LEU A 585 -19.38 10.57 -16.70
N VAL A 586 -18.31 10.81 -17.46
CA VAL A 586 -17.21 11.72 -17.09
C VAL A 586 -17.57 13.17 -17.42
N VAL A 587 -17.98 13.45 -18.65
CA VAL A 587 -18.22 14.81 -19.17
C VAL A 587 -19.45 15.45 -18.54
N THR A 588 -20.53 14.69 -18.33
CA THR A 588 -21.79 15.23 -17.79
C THR A 588 -21.59 15.94 -16.44
N PRO A 589 -21.02 15.30 -15.40
CA PRO A 589 -20.79 15.98 -14.14
C PRO A 589 -19.73 17.09 -14.24
N LEU A 590 -18.70 16.95 -15.08
CA LEU A 590 -17.71 18.02 -15.31
C LEU A 590 -18.37 19.30 -15.83
N MET A 591 -19.19 19.17 -16.87
CA MET A 591 -19.90 20.28 -17.48
C MET A 591 -20.90 20.90 -16.52
N MET A 592 -21.62 20.08 -15.75
CA MET A 592 -22.57 20.55 -14.75
C MET A 592 -21.87 21.33 -13.62
N LEU A 593 -20.77 20.79 -13.08
CA LEU A 593 -20.01 21.43 -11.99
C LEU A 593 -19.25 22.67 -12.44
N TRP A 594 -18.96 22.80 -13.74
CA TRP A 594 -18.36 24.02 -14.25
C TRP A 594 -19.33 25.20 -14.26
N ARG A 595 -20.64 24.92 -14.43
CA ARG A 595 -21.69 25.95 -14.42
C ARG A 595 -22.18 26.32 -13.02
N VAL A 596 -22.02 25.44 -12.03
CA VAL A 596 -22.48 25.69 -10.65
C VAL A 596 -21.37 26.33 -9.82
N LYS A 597 -21.69 27.43 -9.13
CA LYS A 597 -20.79 28.11 -8.18
C LYS A 597 -20.73 27.34 -6.84
N LEU A 598 -20.11 26.16 -6.85
CA LEU A 598 -19.82 25.40 -5.62
C LEU A 598 -18.56 25.91 -4.92
N PRO A 599 -18.49 25.82 -3.57
CA PRO A 599 -17.25 26.02 -2.83
C PRO A 599 -16.14 25.12 -3.37
N THR A 600 -14.93 25.66 -3.51
CA THR A 600 -13.83 25.00 -4.22
C THR A 600 -13.45 23.63 -3.63
N LYS A 601 -13.65 23.41 -2.33
CA LYS A 601 -13.34 22.14 -1.64
C LYS A 601 -14.32 21.03 -2.01
N GLU A 602 -15.62 21.29 -1.91
CA GLU A 602 -16.68 20.37 -2.34
C GLU A 602 -16.59 20.11 -3.85
N ARG A 603 -16.33 21.17 -4.63
CA ARG A 603 -16.10 21.03 -6.07
C ARG A 603 -14.92 20.13 -6.39
N ARG A 604 -13.78 20.23 -5.68
CA ARG A 604 -12.62 19.36 -5.88
C ARG A 604 -12.87 17.92 -5.45
N LEU A 605 -13.56 17.70 -4.33
CA LEU A 605 -13.93 16.35 -3.89
C LEU A 605 -14.83 15.69 -4.93
N ILE A 606 -15.90 16.38 -5.33
CA ILE A 606 -16.84 15.89 -6.33
C ILE A 606 -16.14 15.68 -7.69
N LEU A 607 -15.25 16.59 -8.08
CA LEU A 607 -14.44 16.47 -9.31
C LEU A 607 -13.51 15.25 -9.26
N ALA A 608 -12.83 15.01 -8.14
CA ALA A 608 -11.96 13.85 -7.96
C ALA A 608 -12.76 12.54 -8.00
N LEU A 609 -13.98 12.55 -7.43
CA LEU A 609 -14.89 11.41 -7.51
C LEU A 609 -15.36 11.14 -8.93
N PHE A 610 -15.60 12.17 -9.74
CA PHE A 610 -15.94 11.98 -11.16
C PHE A 610 -14.74 11.66 -12.05
N ALA A 611 -13.54 12.08 -11.66
CA ALA A 611 -12.31 11.64 -12.29
C ALA A 611 -12.06 10.14 -12.07
N SER A 612 -12.63 9.52 -11.04
CA SER A 612 -12.53 8.06 -10.86
C SER A 612 -13.21 7.28 -12.00
N SER A 613 -14.22 7.85 -12.68
CA SER A 613 -14.80 7.28 -13.90
C SER A 613 -13.84 7.26 -15.09
N LEU A 614 -12.69 7.94 -15.02
CA LEU A 614 -11.61 7.76 -16.00
C LEU A 614 -10.98 6.36 -15.90
N ILE A 615 -11.02 5.74 -14.71
CA ILE A 615 -10.51 4.38 -14.51
C ILE A 615 -11.42 3.36 -15.21
N THR A 616 -12.74 3.52 -15.20
CA THR A 616 -13.63 2.65 -16.02
C THR A 616 -13.37 2.83 -17.50
N LEU A 617 -13.18 4.06 -17.96
CA LEU A 617 -12.85 4.35 -19.36
C LEU A 617 -11.54 3.69 -19.78
N LEU A 618 -10.48 3.81 -18.97
CA LEU A 618 -9.19 3.17 -19.23
C LEU A 618 -9.34 1.64 -19.23
N SER A 619 -10.08 1.09 -18.26
CA SER A 619 -10.37 -0.35 -18.21
C SER A 619 -11.13 -0.85 -19.44
N SER A 620 -12.12 -0.10 -19.92
CA SER A 620 -12.90 -0.42 -21.13
C SER A 620 -12.02 -0.41 -22.38
N ILE A 621 -11.14 0.59 -22.52
CA ILE A 621 -10.17 0.68 -23.62
C ILE A 621 -9.22 -0.52 -23.58
N THR A 622 -8.64 -0.81 -22.41
CA THR A 622 -7.73 -1.95 -22.23
C THR A 622 -8.42 -3.27 -22.55
N PHE A 623 -9.63 -3.50 -22.04
CA PHE A 623 -10.41 -4.69 -22.33
C PHE A 623 -10.70 -4.83 -23.83
N SER A 624 -11.06 -3.74 -24.49
CA SER A 624 -11.38 -3.73 -25.91
C SER A 624 -10.15 -4.03 -26.78
N ILE A 625 -8.99 -3.48 -26.42
CA ILE A 625 -7.70 -3.80 -27.06
C ILE A 625 -7.39 -5.28 -26.88
N ILE A 626 -7.48 -5.79 -25.64
CA ILE A 626 -7.17 -7.18 -25.32
C ILE A 626 -8.13 -8.12 -26.05
N TRP A 627 -9.42 -7.84 -26.05
CA TRP A 627 -10.41 -8.62 -26.79
C TRP A 627 -10.05 -8.63 -28.28
N ALA A 628 -9.80 -7.46 -28.88
CA ALA A 628 -9.49 -7.34 -30.31
C ALA A 628 -8.23 -8.14 -30.69
N LEU A 629 -7.18 -8.09 -29.86
CA LEU A 629 -5.93 -8.81 -30.09
C LEU A 629 -6.06 -10.33 -29.83
N SER A 630 -6.89 -10.72 -28.86
CA SER A 630 -6.97 -12.11 -28.38
C SER A 630 -7.96 -12.96 -29.17
N ILE A 631 -8.70 -12.37 -30.10
CA ILE A 631 -9.80 -12.98 -30.86
C ILE A 631 -9.41 -14.24 -31.66
N ASP A 632 -8.16 -14.34 -32.09
CA ASP A 632 -7.65 -15.44 -32.92
C ASP A 632 -6.67 -16.37 -32.18
N HIS A 633 -6.43 -16.13 -30.88
CA HIS A 633 -5.33 -16.72 -30.13
C HIS A 633 -5.78 -17.82 -29.14
N GLY A 634 -6.21 -18.97 -29.67
CA GLY A 634 -6.31 -20.25 -28.93
C GLY A 634 -7.16 -20.21 -27.64
N VAL A 635 -6.95 -21.16 -26.72
CA VAL A 635 -7.73 -21.28 -25.47
C VAL A 635 -7.25 -20.32 -24.38
N SER A 636 -5.96 -19.97 -24.35
CA SER A 636 -5.41 -19.00 -23.40
C SER A 636 -6.04 -17.61 -23.52
N SER A 637 -6.43 -17.20 -24.73
CA SER A 637 -7.18 -15.95 -24.94
C SER A 637 -8.49 -15.89 -24.16
N VAL A 638 -9.16 -17.03 -23.96
CA VAL A 638 -10.46 -17.08 -23.28
C VAL A 638 -10.30 -16.79 -21.80
N ILE A 639 -9.24 -17.30 -21.17
CA ILE A 639 -8.91 -17.02 -19.76
C ILE A 639 -8.57 -15.53 -19.61
N LEU A 640 -7.69 -15.01 -20.48
CA LEU A 640 -7.29 -13.60 -20.46
C LEU A 640 -8.51 -12.67 -20.61
N ILE A 641 -9.35 -12.91 -21.61
CA ILE A 641 -10.59 -12.14 -21.83
C ILE A 641 -11.50 -12.25 -20.60
N SER A 642 -11.66 -13.43 -20.02
CA SER A 642 -12.52 -13.63 -18.84
C SER A 642 -11.99 -12.89 -17.61
N MET A 643 -10.67 -12.89 -17.39
CA MET A 643 -10.02 -12.16 -16.30
C MET A 643 -10.17 -10.64 -16.46
N PHE A 644 -9.92 -10.11 -17.66
CA PHE A 644 -10.11 -8.68 -17.89
C PHE A 644 -11.59 -8.26 -17.88
N ALA A 645 -12.51 -9.13 -18.29
CA ALA A 645 -13.94 -8.91 -18.14
C ALA A 645 -14.33 -8.83 -16.65
N LEU A 646 -13.79 -9.74 -15.82
CA LEU A 646 -13.99 -9.74 -14.37
C LEU A 646 -13.39 -8.48 -13.72
N LEU A 647 -12.21 -8.07 -14.16
CA LEU A 647 -11.57 -6.84 -13.72
C LEU A 647 -12.40 -5.60 -14.08
N GLN A 648 -12.88 -5.51 -15.33
CA GLN A 648 -13.72 -4.39 -15.78
C GLN A 648 -15.06 -4.35 -15.04
N ALA A 649 -15.70 -5.50 -14.82
CA ALA A 649 -16.93 -5.60 -14.04
C ALA A 649 -16.71 -5.14 -12.60
N GLY A 650 -15.65 -5.64 -11.95
CA GLY A 650 -15.26 -5.26 -10.59
C GLY A 650 -14.93 -3.77 -10.45
N LEU A 651 -14.16 -3.21 -11.38
CA LEU A 651 -13.84 -1.78 -11.41
C LEU A 651 -15.09 -0.92 -11.62
N SER A 652 -16.00 -1.33 -12.50
CA SER A 652 -17.26 -0.62 -12.75
C SER A 652 -18.12 -0.59 -11.49
N LEU A 653 -18.25 -1.72 -10.80
CA LEU A 653 -18.99 -1.82 -9.55
C LEU A 653 -18.30 -1.02 -8.43
N LEU A 654 -16.97 -1.08 -8.32
CA LEU A 654 -16.19 -0.31 -7.36
C LEU A 654 -16.43 1.20 -7.51
N ILE A 655 -16.30 1.71 -8.74
CA ILE A 655 -16.43 3.14 -9.05
C ILE A 655 -17.87 3.64 -8.85
N CYS A 656 -18.86 2.81 -9.16
CA CYS A 656 -20.26 3.11 -8.87
C CYS A 656 -20.52 3.38 -7.37
N ASN A 657 -19.80 2.68 -6.49
CA ASN A 657 -19.94 2.82 -5.04
C ASN A 657 -19.00 3.86 -4.42
N LEU A 658 -17.94 4.25 -5.13
CA LEU A 658 -16.89 5.13 -4.61
C LEU A 658 -17.44 6.48 -4.14
N LEU A 659 -18.38 7.08 -4.87
CA LEU A 659 -18.98 8.37 -4.51
C LEU A 659 -19.64 8.34 -3.12
N ILE A 660 -20.28 7.23 -2.76
CA ILE A 660 -21.00 7.12 -1.49
C ILE A 660 -20.02 6.79 -0.38
N ILE A 661 -19.13 5.82 -0.60
CA ILE A 661 -18.14 5.42 0.41
C ILE A 661 -17.24 6.60 0.78
N THR A 662 -16.78 7.37 -0.19
CA THR A 662 -15.97 8.57 0.08
C THR A 662 -16.76 9.64 0.83
N MET A 663 -18.05 9.82 0.55
CA MET A 663 -18.92 10.70 1.33
C MET A 663 -19.16 10.19 2.76
N LEU A 664 -19.21 8.86 2.96
CA LEU A 664 -19.33 8.25 4.29
C LEU A 664 -18.05 8.43 5.09
N ILE A 665 -16.90 8.14 4.48
CA ILE A 665 -15.59 8.37 5.10
C ILE A 665 -15.45 9.85 5.44
N TYR A 666 -15.79 10.74 4.51
CA TYR A 666 -15.76 12.18 4.74
C TYR A 666 -16.63 12.59 5.94
N ARG A 667 -17.88 12.10 6.01
CA ARG A 667 -18.77 12.37 7.15
C ARG A 667 -18.30 11.76 8.46
N PHE A 668 -17.74 10.56 8.42
CA PHE A 668 -17.22 9.88 9.62
C PHE A 668 -16.01 10.61 10.18
N VAL A 669 -15.06 10.99 9.32
CA VAL A 669 -13.89 11.79 9.68
C VAL A 669 -14.34 13.15 10.23
N LEU A 670 -15.31 13.80 9.60
CA LEU A 670 -15.83 15.09 10.07
C LEU A 670 -16.53 14.97 11.44
N ARG A 671 -17.38 13.95 11.65
CA ARG A 671 -18.06 13.72 12.94
C ARG A 671 -17.10 13.35 14.05
N LYS A 672 -16.11 12.51 13.77
CA LYS A 672 -15.06 12.18 14.75
C LYS A 672 -14.35 13.46 15.18
N PHE A 673 -14.01 14.30 14.21
CA PHE A 673 -13.37 15.58 14.47
C PHE A 673 -14.24 16.54 15.29
N GLU A 674 -15.54 16.65 15.01
CA GLU A 674 -16.48 17.45 15.83
C GLU A 674 -16.61 16.92 17.27
N ASN A 675 -16.67 15.59 17.45
CA ASN A 675 -16.74 14.97 18.78
C ASN A 675 -15.46 15.20 19.60
N ASP A 676 -14.29 15.14 18.98
CA ASP A 676 -13.00 15.39 19.65
C ASP A 676 -12.88 16.87 20.09
N ILE A 677 -13.40 17.81 19.28
CA ILE A 677 -13.50 19.22 19.65
C ILE A 677 -14.45 19.42 20.83
N GLN A 678 -15.60 18.73 20.83
CA GLN A 678 -16.60 18.89 21.89
C GLN A 678 -16.15 18.24 23.20
N ALA A 679 -15.47 17.09 23.15
CA ALA A 679 -14.82 16.48 24.30
C ALA A 679 -13.76 17.41 24.93
N SER A 680 -12.97 18.10 24.10
CA SER A 680 -11.96 19.07 24.54
C SER A 680 -12.53 20.35 25.18
N ARG A 681 -13.80 20.69 24.89
CA ARG A 681 -14.49 21.86 25.48
C ARG A 681 -15.24 21.53 26.77
N THR A 682 -15.49 20.24 27.05
CA THR A 682 -16.30 19.79 28.20
C THR A 682 -15.43 19.29 29.35
N SER A 683 -14.10 19.30 29.23
CA SER A 683 -13.20 19.10 30.35
C SER A 683 -13.29 20.29 31.32
N PRO A 684 -13.64 20.06 32.60
CA PRO A 684 -13.68 21.14 33.57
C PRO A 684 -12.27 21.72 33.76
N PRO A 685 -12.12 23.05 33.90
CA PRO A 685 -10.81 23.65 34.12
C PRO A 685 -10.20 23.07 35.40
N PRO A 686 -8.87 22.82 35.43
CA PRO A 686 -8.21 22.39 36.65
C PRO A 686 -8.43 23.47 37.71
N VAL A 687 -8.94 23.07 38.87
CA VAL A 687 -9.08 23.91 40.06
C VAL A 687 -7.69 24.48 40.36
N ALA A 688 -7.49 25.74 40.00
CA ALA A 688 -6.26 26.46 40.31
C ALA A 688 -6.30 26.80 41.80
N THR A 689 -5.44 26.17 42.58
CA THR A 689 -5.13 26.58 43.95
C THR A 689 -4.51 27.97 43.89
N THR A 690 -5.31 29.00 44.17
CA THR A 690 -4.88 30.39 44.28
C THR A 690 -3.96 30.55 45.48
N GLN A 691 -2.66 30.78 45.25
CA GLN A 691 -1.80 31.46 46.21
C GLN A 691 -1.88 32.96 45.94
N GLU A 692 -2.41 33.68 46.93
CA GLU A 692 -2.43 35.14 47.00
C GLU A 692 -1.00 35.69 47.05
N SER A 693 -0.74 36.69 46.21
CA SER A 693 0.30 37.68 46.46
C SER A 693 -0.20 39.01 45.92
N THR A 694 -0.76 39.77 46.85
CA THR A 694 -1.13 41.18 46.72
C THR A 694 0.08 42.03 46.35
N SER A 695 0.01 42.73 45.22
CA SER A 695 0.82 43.93 44.98
C SER A 695 -0.04 44.98 44.28
N ASN A 696 -0.43 45.97 45.06
CA ASN A 696 -1.09 47.20 44.63
C ASN A 696 -0.25 47.95 43.59
N LYS A 697 -0.92 48.48 42.55
CA LYS A 697 -0.61 49.81 42.02
C LYS A 697 -1.83 50.40 41.30
N ASN A 698 -2.28 51.53 41.85
CA ASN A 698 -3.25 52.46 41.28
C ASN A 698 -2.65 53.20 40.08
N GLU A 699 -3.56 53.69 39.22
CA GLU A 699 -3.53 54.89 38.35
C GLU A 699 -3.93 54.55 36.92
N THR A 700 -4.68 55.33 36.14
CA THR A 700 -5.61 56.46 36.29
C THR A 700 -6.26 56.56 34.89
N ASN A 701 -7.51 57.00 34.84
CA ASN A 701 -8.32 57.19 33.64
C ASN A 701 -7.62 57.95 32.50
N GLU A 702 -7.88 57.55 31.25
CA GLU A 702 -8.12 58.53 30.20
C GLU A 702 -9.02 58.00 29.08
N SER A 703 -9.86 58.92 28.61
CA SER A 703 -11.01 58.76 27.74
C SER A 703 -10.62 58.81 26.26
N SER A 704 -11.25 58.01 25.42
CA SER A 704 -11.70 58.50 24.11
C SER A 704 -12.87 57.66 23.60
N ALA A 705 -13.98 58.35 23.39
CA ALA A 705 -15.06 57.92 22.50
C ALA A 705 -14.54 57.89 21.06
N ASP A 706 -15.04 56.96 20.24
CA ASP A 706 -15.71 57.30 18.99
C ASP A 706 -16.54 56.12 18.45
N ASP A 707 -17.54 56.48 17.67
CA ASP A 707 -18.73 55.77 17.25
C ASP A 707 -18.56 54.61 16.24
N SER A 708 -19.63 53.79 16.16
CA SER A 708 -20.34 53.44 14.92
C SER A 708 -20.49 51.95 14.56
N GLU A 709 -21.77 51.61 14.33
CA GLU A 709 -22.33 50.54 13.49
C GLU A 709 -22.20 49.06 13.89
N LYS A 710 -23.22 48.66 14.66
CA LYS A 710 -23.60 47.26 14.93
C LYS A 710 -24.50 46.74 13.79
N SER A 711 -23.90 46.12 12.78
CA SER A 711 -24.63 45.33 11.76
C SER A 711 -24.84 43.90 12.26
N THR A 712 -26.09 43.56 12.53
CA THR A 712 -26.52 42.22 12.99
C THR A 712 -26.82 41.37 11.77
N PHE A 713 -25.92 40.46 11.38
CA PHE A 713 -26.17 39.46 10.34
C PHE A 713 -26.77 38.19 10.96
N HIS A 714 -28.07 37.99 10.73
CA HIS A 714 -28.72 36.68 10.86
C HIS A 714 -28.45 35.84 9.60
N PRO A 715 -27.94 34.60 9.72
CA PRO A 715 -28.02 33.66 8.61
C PRO A 715 -29.44 33.08 8.52
N VAL A 716 -30.04 33.29 7.35
CA VAL A 716 -31.30 32.73 6.89
C VAL A 716 -31.27 31.20 6.97
N SER A 717 -32.16 30.64 7.80
CA SER A 717 -32.46 29.21 7.85
C SER A 717 -33.64 28.92 6.92
N LEU A 718 -33.41 28.08 5.91
CA LEU A 718 -34.44 27.68 4.93
C LEU A 718 -35.00 26.29 5.30
N THR A 719 -36.19 26.35 5.90
CA THR A 719 -37.33 25.41 5.80
C THR A 719 -37.15 23.97 6.31
N SER A 720 -37.52 23.79 7.59
CA SER A 720 -38.33 22.65 8.04
C SER A 720 -39.77 22.79 7.53
N ILE A 721 -40.37 21.67 7.11
CA ILE A 721 -41.80 21.56 6.83
C ILE A 721 -42.45 21.02 8.11
N ASN A 722 -43.25 21.86 8.77
CA ASN A 722 -44.20 21.45 9.81
C ASN A 722 -45.50 21.01 9.13
N GLY A 723 -45.91 19.76 9.40
CA GLY A 723 -47.28 19.31 9.27
C GLY A 723 -47.79 18.93 10.66
N THR A 724 -48.66 19.77 11.22
CA THR A 724 -49.39 19.54 12.47
C THR A 724 -50.51 18.52 12.26
N CYS A 725 -50.65 17.56 13.18
CA CYS A 725 -51.96 17.10 13.62
C CYS A 725 -51.87 16.62 15.08
N SER A 726 -52.61 17.32 15.94
CA SER A 726 -53.15 16.92 17.25
C SER A 726 -53.60 15.45 17.29
N GLY A 727 -53.58 14.69 18.39
CA GLY A 727 -53.36 14.93 19.80
C GLY A 727 -53.95 13.70 20.54
N ILE A 728 -53.50 13.43 21.77
CA ILE A 728 -54.26 12.93 22.93
C ILE A 728 -53.28 12.32 23.95
N SER A 729 -53.47 12.81 25.17
CA SER A 729 -52.85 12.52 26.45
C SER A 729 -52.92 11.05 26.88
N SER A 730 -51.87 10.52 27.51
CA SER A 730 -51.93 10.10 28.93
C SER A 730 -50.58 9.55 29.45
N VAL A 731 -50.19 10.12 30.57
CA VAL A 731 -49.19 9.72 31.60
C VAL A 731 -50.01 9.01 32.72
N PRO A 732 -49.51 8.30 33.77
CA PRO A 732 -48.15 7.84 34.22
C PRO A 732 -48.16 6.33 34.68
N PRO A 733 -47.38 5.83 35.68
CA PRO A 733 -45.94 5.94 35.97
C PRO A 733 -45.23 4.59 36.23
N ALA A 734 -43.91 4.72 36.35
CA ALA A 734 -42.90 3.94 37.07
C ALA A 734 -43.33 2.94 38.16
N THR A 735 -42.56 1.85 38.27
CA THR A 735 -42.18 1.28 39.58
C THR A 735 -40.74 0.79 39.55
N ALA A 736 -40.01 1.13 40.60
CA ALA A 736 -38.65 0.70 40.92
C ALA A 736 -38.67 -0.51 41.85
N SER A 737 -37.61 -1.33 41.81
CA SER A 737 -37.01 -2.12 42.92
C SER A 737 -35.99 -3.07 42.28
N SER A 738 -34.67 -2.99 42.54
CA SER A 738 -33.90 -3.20 43.78
C SER A 738 -33.85 -4.65 44.25
N LEU A 739 -32.62 -5.15 44.42
CA LEU A 739 -32.10 -6.29 45.23
C LEU A 739 -31.24 -7.22 44.34
N GLN A 740 -29.90 -7.21 44.39
CA GLN A 740 -28.94 -7.42 45.49
C GLN A 740 -28.80 -8.91 45.88
N GLY A 741 -27.55 -9.40 45.86
CA GLY A 741 -27.10 -10.72 46.33
C GLY A 741 -26.34 -11.48 45.22
N SER A 742 -25.00 -11.47 45.13
CA SER A 742 -24.01 -12.09 46.03
C SER A 742 -24.27 -13.60 46.18
N ALA A 743 -23.35 -14.56 46.12
CA ALA A 743 -21.93 -14.73 45.79
C ALA A 743 -21.64 -16.25 45.97
N LEU A 744 -20.39 -16.66 45.70
CA LEU A 744 -19.77 -17.98 45.96
C LEU A 744 -20.17 -19.14 45.00
N ALA A 745 -19.26 -19.75 44.24
CA ALA A 745 -17.94 -20.37 44.51
C ALA A 745 -18.02 -21.76 45.17
N HIS A 746 -17.37 -22.72 44.51
CA HIS A 746 -16.86 -24.06 44.91
C HIS A 746 -17.27 -25.13 43.88
N VAL A 747 -16.51 -26.18 43.51
CA VAL A 747 -15.08 -26.58 43.58
C VAL A 747 -15.04 -28.03 43.04
N VAL A 748 -14.00 -28.36 42.26
CA VAL A 748 -13.25 -29.64 42.17
C VAL A 748 -13.91 -30.97 41.72
N GLY A 749 -13.13 -31.72 40.92
CA GLY A 749 -13.13 -33.19 40.80
C GLY A 749 -13.06 -33.65 39.33
N GLU A 750 -11.89 -33.82 38.70
CA GLU A 750 -11.06 -35.05 38.62
C GLU A 750 -11.79 -36.36 38.27
N GLY A 751 -11.27 -37.10 37.27
CA GLY A 751 -11.49 -38.55 37.16
C GLY A 751 -11.60 -39.19 35.76
N GLU A 752 -10.45 -39.48 35.15
CA GLU A 752 -10.05 -40.71 34.45
C GLU A 752 -10.83 -41.41 33.30
N LEU A 753 -10.02 -41.73 32.26
CA LEU A 753 -9.91 -42.94 31.41
C LEU A 753 -11.14 -43.60 30.72
N GLY A 754 -10.98 -43.82 29.40
CA GLY A 754 -11.57 -44.99 28.73
C GLY A 754 -11.75 -44.93 27.20
N SER A 755 -10.84 -45.61 26.48
CA SER A 755 -11.06 -46.39 25.24
C SER A 755 -11.74 -45.79 23.97
N SER A 756 -11.00 -45.89 22.86
CA SER A 756 -11.41 -45.83 21.43
C SER A 756 -12.39 -46.98 21.02
N PRO A 757 -12.76 -47.14 19.73
CA PRO A 757 -13.23 -46.19 18.69
C PRO A 757 -14.52 -46.68 17.97
N SER A 758 -15.31 -45.78 17.34
CA SER A 758 -15.96 -46.02 16.03
C SER A 758 -16.95 -44.93 15.60
N SER A 759 -16.91 -44.65 14.30
CA SER A 759 -18.04 -44.32 13.40
C SER A 759 -18.85 -43.03 13.61
N SER A 760 -18.61 -42.09 12.68
CA SER A 760 -19.61 -41.37 11.86
C SER A 760 -20.85 -40.78 12.54
N GLN A 761 -20.92 -39.45 12.58
CA GLN A 761 -22.11 -38.72 12.12
C GLN A 761 -21.82 -37.24 11.85
N MET A 762 -22.31 -36.77 10.70
CA MET A 762 -22.28 -35.38 10.22
C MET A 762 -23.09 -34.47 11.16
N THR A 763 -22.51 -33.34 11.55
CA THR A 763 -23.27 -32.14 11.96
C THR A 763 -22.55 -30.89 11.45
N GLY A 764 -23.33 -29.97 10.88
CA GLY A 764 -22.89 -28.89 9.98
C GLY A 764 -22.08 -27.74 10.59
N PRO A 765 -21.69 -26.77 9.76
CA PRO A 765 -20.72 -25.74 10.13
C PRO A 765 -21.37 -24.54 10.83
N PRO A 766 -20.77 -23.97 11.89
CA PRO A 766 -21.06 -22.62 12.32
C PRO A 766 -20.11 -21.65 11.61
N TRP A 767 -20.63 -20.90 10.64
CA TRP A 767 -19.93 -19.76 10.06
C TRP A 767 -19.97 -18.59 11.05
N SER A 768 -18.84 -18.19 11.60
CA SER A 768 -18.67 -16.93 12.32
C SER A 768 -17.71 -16.02 11.55
N PHE A 769 -18.24 -14.97 10.92
CA PHE A 769 -17.46 -13.88 10.33
C PHE A 769 -16.90 -12.99 11.44
N SER A 770 -15.59 -13.07 11.68
CA SER A 770 -14.85 -12.08 12.48
C SER A 770 -14.07 -11.17 11.54
N ALA A 771 -14.64 -10.00 11.24
CA ALA A 771 -13.91 -8.91 10.58
C ALA A 771 -13.05 -8.19 11.63
N ARG A 772 -11.72 -8.38 11.58
CA ARG A 772 -10.77 -7.56 12.34
C ARG A 772 -9.88 -6.83 11.33
N SER A 773 -10.08 -5.51 11.22
CA SER A 773 -9.19 -4.64 10.45
C SER A 773 -7.94 -4.37 11.28
N SER A 774 -6.79 -4.79 10.77
CA SER A 774 -5.49 -4.42 11.32
C SER A 774 -4.80 -3.53 10.29
N TYR A 775 -4.68 -2.25 10.61
CA TYR A 775 -3.83 -1.30 9.89
C TYR A 775 -2.48 -1.23 10.61
N THR A 776 -1.40 -1.23 9.84
CA THR A 776 -0.11 -0.59 10.16
C THR A 776 0.27 0.31 9.01
#